data_AF-A0AAD5S3E2-F1
#
_entry.id   AF-A0AAD5S3E2-F1
#
_cell.length_a   1.000
_cell.length_b   1.000
_cell.length_c   1.000
_cell.angle_alpha   90.00
_cell.angle_beta   90.00
_cell.angle_gamma   90.00
#
_symmetry.space_group_name_H-M   'P 1'
#
loop_
_entity.id
_entity.type
_entity.pdbx_description
1 polymer ?
#
loop_
_entity_poly.entity_id
_entity_poly.type
_entity_poly.pdbx_seq_one_letter_code
_entity_poly.pdbx_strand_id
1 'polypeptide(L)'
;MPALDVSELNVVLAVLAQSPQPPPLLAQLCSCGFAHATQNTGILLAMRNTDIADACSTTIQFSNTNQQKHQKHPSNLANIQSPPIIGTFILLYGVISVKIKRVWYLGEALPAVFIGVLLGPVIAKFLDAERWGAAMEEGQTSPIALGVTRVMIGVQLVIAGFQLPQKYLQTRWKEMLMCLLPIMTIMWLCTTACVVATTPKITFLAALVIGSCVTCTDPILSQAIAKGPFADKYVARPLREIISSEAGANDGFGFPFLMLATFLIRHADIPGAGESSEVTGEVTTGSEAAVDNSNANVTSMVSDAAVAAVGALLKREEEEIGRLGGGVGVAMKNWFLETWLYVVIMSVFYGGILGFGLGKAIKFCLRRKWIDEESYLLFPTALGLFIIGTCGAIGTDDLLACFIAGNALNWDGQYLAETERRHDEVNSCVDVLLNFGGFMFIGTIIPWDKFNDPDGTGLTYARLIVLGILVLIFRRIPAILMAYKLIPKVCTNIKEALFMGYFGPIGAGAVFYLEHTRHHLFPELGEGDEEETNLISAIQPVVMWLVLFSIVVHGLSIPALDIIYRYSGVKPIQDDAVEVKRKSMRVVTPVNAIEGDKETFIAFNRFSRPYFEAQDLPLVREETTYSQGGVRYPMDVLEEKREAQRALGGGVTYASPPVPPLPQ
;
A
#
# COMPACT_ATOMS: atom_id res chain seq x y z
N MET A 1 37.50 27.94 3.26
CA MET A 1 36.89 27.44 4.52
C MET A 1 37.88 26.47 5.12
N PRO A 2 38.51 26.78 6.27
CA PRO A 2 39.44 25.85 6.90
C PRO A 2 38.66 24.78 7.68
N ALA A 3 39.36 23.65 7.87
CA ALA A 3 38.91 22.38 8.42
C ALA A 3 38.32 22.48 9.84
N LEU A 4 37.25 21.70 10.08
CA LEU A 4 36.72 21.42 11.42
C LEU A 4 37.34 20.13 11.93
N ASP A 5 37.93 20.24 13.12
CA ASP A 5 38.74 19.27 13.83
C ASP A 5 37.85 18.17 14.47
N VAL A 6 38.31 16.92 14.44
CA VAL A 6 37.57 15.68 14.77
C VAL A 6 37.47 15.45 16.29
N SER A 7 37.81 16.46 17.10
CA SER A 7 37.87 16.37 18.56
C SER A 7 36.63 16.92 19.28
N GLU A 8 35.77 17.72 18.63
CA GLU A 8 34.55 18.27 19.28
C GLU A 8 33.30 17.39 19.14
N LEU A 9 33.27 16.44 18.20
CA LEU A 9 32.09 15.59 17.96
C LEU A 9 31.86 14.56 19.09
N ASN A 10 32.93 14.16 19.79
CA ASN A 10 32.85 13.18 20.87
C ASN A 10 32.34 13.77 22.20
N VAL A 11 32.39 15.09 22.38
CA VAL A 11 31.85 15.75 23.58
C VAL A 11 30.33 15.99 23.44
N VAL A 12 29.84 16.24 22.22
CA VAL A 12 28.41 16.43 21.94
C VAL A 12 27.62 15.11 22.07
N LEU A 13 28.20 13.98 21.64
CA LEU A 13 27.56 12.67 21.76
C LEU A 13 27.51 12.14 23.20
N ALA A 14 28.44 12.53 24.08
CA ALA A 14 28.43 12.14 25.49
C ALA A 14 27.41 12.94 26.32
N VAL A 15 27.11 14.20 25.95
CA VAL A 15 26.15 15.06 26.66
C VAL A 15 24.70 14.75 26.27
N LEU A 16 24.45 14.26 25.04
CA LEU A 16 23.10 13.87 24.60
C LEU A 16 22.61 12.53 25.18
N ALA A 17 23.49 11.71 25.75
CA ALA A 17 23.14 10.39 26.27
C ALA A 17 22.61 10.39 27.72
N GLN A 18 22.61 11.53 28.45
CA GLN A 18 22.33 11.52 29.89
C GLN A 18 21.46 12.67 30.46
N SER A 19 20.83 13.54 29.67
CA SER A 19 20.03 14.65 30.22
C SER A 19 18.52 14.54 29.97
N PRO A 20 17.67 14.52 31.02
CA PRO A 20 16.23 14.57 30.91
C PRO A 20 15.72 16.00 31.13
N GLN A 21 15.99 16.96 30.23
CA GLN A 21 15.29 18.25 30.00
C GLN A 21 15.80 18.94 28.71
N PRO A 22 14.98 19.74 27.98
CA PRO A 22 15.42 20.37 26.73
C PRO A 22 16.14 21.73 26.97
N PRO A 23 17.24 22.06 26.25
CA PRO A 23 17.82 23.39 26.28
C PRO A 23 17.21 24.34 25.23
N PRO A 24 17.14 25.67 25.50
CA PRO A 24 16.45 26.66 24.68
C PRO A 24 17.33 27.21 23.54
N LEU A 25 17.88 26.34 22.68
CA LEU A 25 18.75 26.78 21.57
C LEU A 25 18.06 26.79 20.19
N LEU A 26 16.94 26.07 20.03
CA LEU A 26 16.17 26.04 18.77
C LEU A 26 15.30 27.30 18.55
N ALA A 27 14.92 27.99 19.63
CA ALA A 27 14.12 29.22 19.55
C ALA A 27 14.92 30.44 19.01
N GLN A 28 16.25 30.45 19.16
CA GLN A 28 17.11 31.49 18.60
C GLN A 28 17.40 31.30 17.10
N LEU A 29 17.34 30.07 16.58
CA LEU A 29 17.54 29.81 15.14
C LEU A 29 16.29 30.16 14.30
N CYS A 30 15.08 29.96 14.84
CA CYS A 30 13.84 30.39 14.17
C CYS A 30 13.67 31.92 14.10
N SER A 31 14.25 32.68 15.03
CA SER A 31 14.12 34.14 15.09
C SER A 31 15.13 34.90 14.20
N CYS A 32 16.26 34.28 13.82
CA CYS A 32 17.21 34.88 12.87
C CYS A 32 16.85 34.67 11.39
N GLY A 33 16.07 33.63 11.05
CA GLY A 33 15.65 33.37 9.66
C GLY A 33 14.53 34.28 9.14
N PHE A 34 13.71 34.82 10.04
CA PHE A 34 12.54 35.63 9.67
C PHE A 34 12.85 37.14 9.52
N ALA A 35 13.97 37.61 10.06
CA ALA A 35 14.39 39.02 9.98
C ALA A 35 15.08 39.37 8.64
N HIS A 36 15.49 38.38 7.83
CA HIS A 36 16.21 38.64 6.57
C HIS A 36 15.31 38.64 5.33
N ALA A 37 14.00 38.36 5.48
CA ALA A 37 13.02 38.33 4.38
C ALA A 37 12.06 39.53 4.36
N THR A 38 12.04 40.36 5.40
CA THR A 38 11.10 41.50 5.56
C THR A 38 11.74 42.88 5.36
N GLN A 39 12.93 42.96 4.75
CA GLN A 39 13.57 44.24 4.41
C GLN A 39 13.19 44.79 3.03
N ASN A 40 12.23 44.16 2.32
CA ASN A 40 11.83 44.54 0.97
C ASN A 40 10.30 44.65 0.82
N THR A 41 9.62 45.37 1.71
CA THR A 41 8.34 46.05 1.45
C THR A 41 7.96 46.87 2.68
N GLY A 42 8.00 48.19 2.56
CA GLY A 42 7.66 49.10 3.65
C GLY A 42 6.15 49.18 3.87
N ILE A 43 5.66 48.65 4.99
CA ILE A 43 4.39 49.05 5.62
C ILE A 43 4.57 49.02 7.14
N LEU A 44 4.41 50.19 7.76
CA LEU A 44 4.30 50.40 9.21
C LEU A 44 3.11 49.61 9.79
N LEU A 45 3.31 48.88 10.89
CA LEU A 45 2.25 48.69 11.88
C LEU A 45 2.85 48.48 13.28
N ALA A 46 2.46 49.38 14.18
CA ALA A 46 2.89 49.45 15.56
C ALA A 46 2.20 48.39 16.41
N MET A 47 2.96 47.55 17.10
CA MET A 47 2.50 46.80 18.27
C MET A 47 3.54 46.91 19.39
N ARG A 48 3.06 47.25 20.59
CA ARG A 48 3.84 47.60 21.78
C ARG A 48 4.41 46.32 22.41
N ASN A 49 5.70 46.33 22.74
CA ASN A 49 6.45 45.20 23.35
C ASN A 49 5.99 44.76 24.77
N THR A 50 4.81 45.17 25.23
CA THR A 50 4.38 44.95 26.63
C THR A 50 3.36 43.82 26.81
N ASP A 51 2.73 43.31 25.74
CA ASP A 51 1.71 42.26 25.85
C ASP A 51 2.24 40.82 25.66
N ILE A 52 3.48 40.65 25.18
CA ILE A 52 4.07 39.33 24.90
C ILE A 52 4.67 38.69 26.18
N ALA A 53 5.11 39.50 27.14
CA ALA A 53 5.71 39.01 28.39
C ALA A 53 4.67 38.39 29.35
N ASP A 54 3.46 38.93 29.41
CA ASP A 54 2.40 38.43 30.29
C ASP A 54 1.70 37.17 29.75
N ALA A 55 1.65 37.00 28.42
CA ALA A 55 1.16 35.76 27.79
C ALA A 55 2.10 34.56 28.03
N CYS A 56 3.42 34.80 28.05
CA CYS A 56 4.41 33.76 28.35
C CYS A 56 4.42 33.34 29.83
N SER A 57 4.23 34.28 30.76
CA SER A 57 4.23 33.98 32.21
C SER A 57 3.02 33.12 32.63
N THR A 58 1.85 33.38 32.03
CA THR A 58 0.61 32.65 32.32
C THR A 58 0.65 31.20 31.79
N THR A 59 1.33 30.98 30.66
CA THR A 59 1.50 29.63 30.06
C THR A 59 2.50 28.77 30.85
N ILE A 60 3.54 29.39 31.42
CA ILE A 60 4.56 28.68 32.22
C ILE A 60 4.00 28.27 33.60
N GLN A 61 3.15 29.08 34.23
CA GLN A 61 2.51 28.67 35.50
C GLN A 61 1.46 27.56 35.34
N PHE A 62 0.73 27.51 34.22
CA PHE A 62 -0.20 26.42 33.91
C PHE A 62 0.54 25.10 33.59
N SER A 63 1.72 25.17 32.97
CA SER A 63 2.55 23.98 32.69
C SER A 63 3.14 23.38 33.97
N ASN A 64 3.60 24.22 34.91
CA ASN A 64 4.22 23.75 36.15
C ASN A 64 3.23 23.17 37.17
N THR A 65 1.97 23.61 37.20
CA THR A 65 0.95 23.06 38.13
C THR A 65 0.40 21.70 37.68
N ASN A 66 0.41 21.40 36.37
CA ASN A 66 0.02 20.08 35.87
C ASN A 66 1.15 19.03 35.94
N GLN A 67 2.43 19.44 35.88
CA GLN A 67 3.54 18.48 35.98
C GLN A 67 3.77 17.91 37.39
N GLN A 68 3.38 18.61 38.46
CA GLN A 68 3.58 18.09 39.82
C GLN A 68 2.51 17.08 40.30
N LYS A 69 1.39 16.91 39.58
CA LYS A 69 0.34 15.94 39.97
C LYS A 69 0.52 14.52 39.43
N HIS A 70 1.39 14.28 38.46
CA HIS A 70 1.55 12.95 37.84
C HIS A 70 2.79 12.15 38.27
N GLN A 71 3.57 12.64 39.24
CA GLN A 71 4.81 11.99 39.64
C GLN A 71 4.62 11.06 40.84
N LYS A 72 3.82 9.98 40.67
CA LYS A 72 3.79 8.83 41.60
C LYS A 72 3.19 7.59 40.92
N HIS A 73 4.03 6.74 40.30
CA HIS A 73 4.08 5.27 40.44
C HIS A 73 4.98 4.61 39.36
N PRO A 74 5.54 3.41 39.62
CA PRO A 74 6.61 2.82 38.82
C PRO A 74 6.06 2.00 37.63
N SER A 75 6.18 2.52 36.41
CA SER A 75 5.79 1.80 35.19
C SER A 75 6.65 2.14 33.96
N ASN A 76 7.83 2.74 34.14
CA ASN A 76 8.67 3.19 33.03
C ASN A 76 9.58 2.12 32.40
N LEU A 77 9.54 0.87 32.87
CA LEU A 77 10.35 -0.21 32.29
C LEU A 77 9.73 -0.87 31.05
N ALA A 78 8.42 -0.74 30.82
CA ALA A 78 7.73 -1.38 29.69
C ALA A 78 7.85 -0.58 28.37
N ASN A 79 7.85 0.76 28.41
CA ASN A 79 7.98 1.60 27.21
C ASN A 79 9.36 1.57 26.54
N ILE A 80 10.36 0.96 27.18
CA ILE A 80 11.74 0.84 26.68
C ILE A 80 11.99 -0.51 25.98
N GLN A 81 11.05 -1.47 26.05
CA GLN A 81 11.28 -2.86 25.63
C GLN A 81 10.91 -3.18 24.18
N SER A 82 10.04 -2.42 23.51
CA SER A 82 9.57 -2.77 22.16
C SER A 82 10.60 -2.56 21.03
N PRO A 83 11.41 -1.48 20.97
CA PRO A 83 12.35 -1.28 19.86
C PRO A 83 13.49 -2.32 19.79
N PRO A 84 14.10 -2.77 20.92
CA PRO A 84 15.12 -3.82 20.90
C PRO A 84 14.64 -5.16 20.34
N ILE A 85 13.37 -5.50 20.54
CA ILE A 85 12.78 -6.76 20.09
C ILE A 85 12.64 -6.78 18.56
N ILE A 86 12.08 -5.71 18.00
CA ILE A 86 11.97 -5.55 16.54
C ILE A 86 13.38 -5.54 15.92
N GLY A 87 14.30 -4.76 16.49
CA GLY A 87 15.68 -4.70 16.01
C GLY A 87 16.37 -6.07 16.04
N THR A 88 16.24 -6.81 17.14
CA THR A 88 16.82 -8.16 17.27
C THR A 88 16.22 -9.14 16.27
N PHE A 89 14.90 -9.11 16.07
CA PHE A 89 14.25 -9.94 15.05
C PHE A 89 14.77 -9.63 13.65
N ILE A 90 14.85 -8.36 13.27
CA ILE A 90 15.34 -7.94 11.96
C ILE A 90 16.79 -8.38 11.76
N LEU A 91 17.65 -8.25 12.79
CA LEU A 91 19.04 -8.72 12.74
C LEU A 91 19.12 -10.23 12.52
N LEU A 92 18.39 -11.02 13.31
CA LEU A 92 18.37 -12.49 13.20
C LEU A 92 17.79 -12.95 11.86
N TYR A 93 16.69 -12.33 11.41
CA TYR A 93 16.09 -12.60 10.12
C TYR A 93 17.09 -12.30 9.00
N GLY A 94 17.77 -11.15 9.06
CA GLY A 94 18.75 -10.72 8.07
C GLY A 94 19.85 -11.77 7.85
N VAL A 95 20.37 -12.35 8.93
CA VAL A 95 21.41 -13.40 8.89
C VAL A 95 20.93 -14.67 8.19
N ILE A 96 19.65 -15.03 8.30
CA ILE A 96 19.08 -16.30 7.77
C ILE A 96 18.22 -16.04 6.51
N SER A 97 18.15 -14.80 6.04
CA SER A 97 17.22 -14.33 5.00
C SER A 97 17.29 -15.14 3.70
N VAL A 98 18.48 -15.57 3.27
CA VAL A 98 18.66 -16.39 2.08
C VAL A 98 17.93 -17.73 2.20
N LYS A 99 18.03 -18.39 3.37
CA LYS A 99 17.38 -19.68 3.60
C LYS A 99 15.86 -19.53 3.63
N ILE A 100 15.36 -18.48 4.28
CA ILE A 100 13.92 -18.21 4.38
C ILE A 100 13.32 -17.86 3.01
N LYS A 101 13.91 -16.88 2.30
CA LYS A 101 13.35 -16.36 1.05
C LYS A 101 13.61 -17.24 -0.17
N ARG A 102 14.82 -17.81 -0.31
CA ARG A 102 15.21 -18.55 -1.53
C ARG A 102 15.06 -20.05 -1.43
N VAL A 103 15.24 -20.64 -0.24
CA VAL A 103 15.15 -22.09 -0.06
C VAL A 103 13.76 -22.48 0.39
N TRP A 104 13.21 -21.79 1.39
CA TRP A 104 11.88 -22.07 1.93
C TRP A 104 10.75 -21.32 1.21
N TYR A 105 11.06 -20.35 0.34
CA TYR A 105 10.06 -19.54 -0.37
C TYR A 105 9.02 -18.88 0.54
N LEU A 106 9.41 -18.58 1.79
CA LEU A 106 8.55 -17.93 2.76
C LEU A 106 8.66 -16.41 2.59
N GLY A 107 7.51 -15.76 2.37
CA GLY A 107 7.38 -14.30 2.38
C GLY A 107 7.66 -13.71 3.77
N GLU A 108 7.82 -12.39 3.83
CA GLU A 108 8.16 -11.66 5.07
C GLU A 108 7.02 -11.62 6.09
N ALA A 109 5.78 -11.58 5.60
CA ALA A 109 4.59 -11.44 6.42
C ALA A 109 4.38 -12.63 7.38
N LEU A 110 4.56 -13.87 6.93
CA LEU A 110 4.29 -15.05 7.76
C LEU A 110 5.22 -15.14 8.99
N PRO A 111 6.57 -15.04 8.85
CA PRO A 111 7.46 -14.95 10.00
C PRO A 111 7.17 -13.74 10.90
N ALA A 112 6.84 -12.58 10.32
CA ALA A 112 6.55 -11.37 11.08
C ALA A 112 5.30 -11.53 11.96
N VAL A 113 4.18 -12.00 11.39
CA VAL A 113 2.94 -12.28 12.14
C VAL A 113 3.19 -13.34 13.20
N PHE A 114 3.90 -14.43 12.88
CA PHE A 114 4.17 -15.50 13.85
C PHE A 114 4.93 -14.97 15.07
N ILE A 115 5.96 -14.15 14.85
CA ILE A 115 6.72 -13.50 15.92
C ILE A 115 5.86 -12.48 16.68
N GLY A 116 5.02 -11.71 15.98
CA GLY A 116 4.06 -10.81 16.62
C GLY A 116 3.08 -11.52 17.55
N VAL A 117 2.52 -12.64 17.11
CA VAL A 117 1.62 -13.50 17.92
C VAL A 117 2.36 -14.10 19.12
N LEU A 118 3.58 -14.58 18.91
CA LEU A 118 4.43 -15.15 19.96
C LEU A 118 4.72 -14.11 21.06
N LEU A 119 5.10 -12.90 20.65
CA LEU A 119 5.60 -11.85 21.55
C LEU A 119 4.50 -10.97 22.15
N GLY A 120 3.33 -10.89 21.49
CA GLY A 120 2.16 -10.19 21.98
C GLY A 120 1.33 -11.06 22.93
N PRO A 121 0.14 -11.52 22.51
CA PRO A 121 -0.87 -12.06 23.42
C PRO A 121 -0.62 -13.49 23.92
N VAL A 122 0.11 -14.33 23.17
CA VAL A 122 0.10 -15.80 23.41
C VAL A 122 1.16 -16.29 24.39
N ILE A 123 2.38 -15.74 24.41
CA ILE A 123 3.48 -16.31 25.23
C ILE A 123 4.05 -15.36 26.27
N ALA A 124 3.93 -14.04 26.10
CA ALA A 124 4.80 -13.12 26.84
C ALA A 124 4.11 -11.93 27.52
N LYS A 125 3.00 -11.37 26.98
CA LYS A 125 2.53 -10.01 27.35
C LYS A 125 3.66 -8.96 27.38
N PHE A 126 4.77 -9.23 26.69
CA PHE A 126 5.96 -8.36 26.66
C PHE A 126 5.77 -7.23 25.65
N LEU A 127 5.00 -7.49 24.58
CA LEU A 127 4.52 -6.48 23.64
C LEU A 127 3.03 -6.27 23.87
N ASP A 128 2.69 -5.32 24.74
CA ASP A 128 1.31 -4.88 24.93
C ASP A 128 1.04 -3.69 24.01
N ALA A 129 0.28 -3.90 22.93
CA ALA A 129 -0.01 -2.87 21.95
C ALA A 129 -0.77 -1.68 22.56
N GLU A 130 -1.53 -1.90 23.64
CA GLU A 130 -2.25 -0.84 24.37
C GLU A 130 -1.29 0.12 25.09
N ARG A 131 -0.04 -0.29 25.30
CA ARG A 131 0.97 0.50 26.01
C ARG A 131 1.87 1.30 25.10
N TRP A 132 1.69 1.26 23.79
CA TRP A 132 2.59 1.90 22.81
C TRP A 132 2.36 3.42 22.61
N GLY A 133 1.61 4.07 23.50
CA GLY A 133 1.41 5.52 23.54
C GLY A 133 1.93 6.15 24.84
N ALA A 134 2.32 7.42 24.77
CA ALA A 134 2.75 8.20 25.94
C ALA A 134 1.59 8.55 26.90
N ALA A 135 0.34 8.30 26.50
CA ALA A 135 -0.87 8.53 27.30
C ALA A 135 -1.52 7.17 27.60
N MET A 136 -1.64 6.83 28.89
CA MET A 136 -2.23 5.57 29.36
C MET A 136 -3.76 5.63 29.30
N GLU A 137 -4.36 5.60 28.11
CA GLU A 137 -5.81 5.49 27.95
C GLU A 137 -6.16 4.21 27.16
N GLU A 138 -7.15 3.46 27.66
CA GLU A 138 -7.73 2.29 27.00
C GLU A 138 -8.28 2.70 25.63
N GLY A 139 -7.91 1.99 24.55
CA GLY A 139 -8.42 2.22 23.20
C GLY A 139 -7.45 2.79 22.14
N GLN A 140 -6.21 3.15 22.50
CA GLN A 140 -5.24 3.75 21.55
C GLN A 140 -4.70 2.81 20.46
N THR A 141 -4.85 1.49 20.62
CA THR A 141 -4.35 0.49 19.66
C THR A 141 -4.94 0.67 18.28
N SER A 142 -6.20 1.07 18.22
CA SER A 142 -7.01 1.09 17.02
C SER A 142 -6.68 2.30 16.11
N PRO A 143 -6.53 3.54 16.63
CA PRO A 143 -5.94 4.66 15.87
C PRO A 143 -4.49 4.43 15.42
N ILE A 144 -3.67 3.83 16.28
CA ILE A 144 -2.28 3.48 15.93
C ILE A 144 -2.26 2.42 14.82
N ALA A 145 -3.13 1.41 14.90
CA ALA A 145 -3.27 0.39 13.87
C ALA A 145 -3.69 0.97 12.53
N LEU A 146 -4.65 1.89 12.53
CA LEU A 146 -5.05 2.63 11.33
C LEU A 146 -3.86 3.38 10.73
N GLY A 147 -3.12 4.15 11.54
CA GLY A 147 -1.95 4.91 11.07
C GLY A 147 -0.83 4.02 10.51
N VAL A 148 -0.47 2.95 11.21
CA VAL A 148 0.59 2.01 10.80
C VAL A 148 0.22 1.28 9.51
N THR A 149 -0.99 0.75 9.41
CA THR A 149 -1.45 0.05 8.21
C THR A 149 -1.58 1.00 7.01
N ARG A 150 -2.11 2.22 7.23
CA ARG A 150 -2.21 3.27 6.21
C ARG A 150 -0.85 3.65 5.64
N VAL A 151 0.15 3.90 6.49
CA VAL A 151 1.53 4.21 6.06
C VAL A 151 2.17 3.05 5.30
N MET A 152 2.04 1.83 5.83
CA MET A 152 2.60 0.64 5.22
C MET A 152 2.04 0.45 3.79
N ILE A 153 0.72 0.44 3.65
CA ILE A 153 0.06 0.20 2.36
C ILE A 153 0.33 1.35 1.41
N GLY A 154 0.13 2.61 1.82
CA GLY A 154 0.25 3.75 0.91
C GLY A 154 1.64 3.88 0.28
N VAL A 155 2.72 3.68 1.05
CA VAL A 155 4.10 3.64 0.49
C VAL A 155 4.25 2.51 -0.53
N GLN A 156 3.78 1.31 -0.20
CA GLN A 156 3.89 0.14 -1.08
C GLN A 156 3.04 0.26 -2.34
N LEU A 157 1.92 0.97 -2.28
CA LEU A 157 1.07 1.23 -3.45
C LEU A 157 1.76 2.17 -4.45
N VAL A 158 2.50 3.19 -3.97
CA VAL A 158 3.35 4.01 -4.85
C VAL A 158 4.42 3.13 -5.50
N ILE A 159 5.08 2.28 -4.72
CA ILE A 159 6.15 1.38 -5.18
C ILE A 159 5.60 0.39 -6.23
N ALA A 160 4.46 -0.24 -5.95
CA ALA A 160 3.78 -1.13 -6.87
C ALA A 160 3.40 -0.42 -8.18
N GLY A 161 2.95 0.83 -8.10
CA GLY A 161 2.54 1.62 -9.26
C GLY A 161 3.70 1.96 -10.21
N PHE A 162 4.83 2.46 -9.69
CA PHE A 162 5.94 2.86 -10.58
C PHE A 162 6.69 1.67 -11.18
N GLN A 163 6.66 0.50 -10.53
CA GLN A 163 7.32 -0.71 -10.99
C GLN A 163 6.56 -1.42 -12.13
N LEU A 164 5.35 -0.98 -12.46
CA LEU A 164 4.63 -1.45 -13.63
C LEU A 164 5.22 -0.87 -14.92
N PRO A 165 5.07 -1.56 -16.07
CA PRO A 165 5.50 -1.03 -17.37
C PRO A 165 4.92 0.35 -17.69
N GLN A 166 5.59 1.09 -18.60
CA GLN A 166 5.11 2.40 -19.04
C GLN A 166 3.65 2.35 -19.49
N LYS A 167 2.86 3.35 -19.06
CA LYS A 167 1.43 3.50 -19.41
C LYS A 167 0.63 2.21 -19.22
N TYR A 168 0.96 1.40 -18.20
CA TYR A 168 0.33 0.09 -18.00
C TYR A 168 -1.19 0.19 -17.90
N LEU A 169 -1.69 1.10 -17.06
CA LEU A 169 -3.13 1.34 -16.89
C LEU A 169 -3.83 1.74 -18.18
N GLN A 170 -3.17 2.48 -19.07
CA GLN A 170 -3.72 2.83 -20.38
C GLN A 170 -3.69 1.64 -21.35
N THR A 171 -2.64 0.83 -21.31
CA THR A 171 -2.45 -0.31 -22.22
C THR A 171 -3.37 -1.48 -21.87
N ARG A 172 -3.63 -1.69 -20.57
CA ARG A 172 -4.42 -2.81 -20.00
C ARG A 172 -5.71 -2.35 -19.33
N TRP A 173 -6.24 -1.20 -19.74
CA TRP A 173 -7.41 -0.59 -19.10
C TRP A 173 -8.64 -1.50 -19.09
N LYS A 174 -8.83 -2.32 -20.13
CA LYS A 174 -9.97 -3.26 -20.22
C LYS A 174 -9.84 -4.37 -19.18
N GLU A 175 -8.64 -4.95 -19.07
CA GLU A 175 -8.34 -6.01 -18.12
C GLU A 175 -8.45 -5.49 -16.68
N MET A 176 -7.94 -4.27 -16.41
CA MET A 176 -8.09 -3.61 -15.11
C MET A 176 -9.54 -3.29 -14.77
N LEU A 177 -10.32 -2.75 -15.70
CA LEU A 177 -11.75 -2.47 -15.50
C LEU A 177 -12.52 -3.75 -15.17
N MET A 178 -12.21 -4.86 -15.85
CA MET A 178 -12.79 -6.17 -15.58
C MET A 178 -12.42 -6.70 -14.18
N CYS A 179 -11.19 -6.46 -13.71
CA CYS A 179 -10.77 -6.89 -12.37
C CYS A 179 -11.44 -6.06 -11.27
N LEU A 180 -11.45 -4.73 -11.41
CA LEU A 180 -11.91 -3.81 -10.36
C LEU A 180 -13.43 -3.67 -10.27
N LEU A 181 -14.17 -3.91 -11.36
CA LEU A 181 -15.63 -3.80 -11.35
C LEU A 181 -16.32 -5.17 -11.21
N PRO A 182 -16.51 -5.98 -12.27
CA PRO A 182 -17.34 -7.17 -12.18
C PRO A 182 -16.70 -8.26 -11.30
N ILE A 183 -15.39 -8.50 -11.43
CA ILE A 183 -14.72 -9.55 -10.63
C ILE A 183 -14.77 -9.19 -9.14
N MET A 184 -14.37 -7.97 -8.79
CA MET A 184 -14.40 -7.49 -7.40
C MET A 184 -15.83 -7.48 -6.82
N THR A 185 -16.84 -7.10 -7.60
CA THR A 185 -18.26 -7.16 -7.16
C THR A 185 -18.71 -8.58 -6.85
N ILE A 186 -18.35 -9.55 -7.70
CA ILE A 186 -18.67 -10.96 -7.45
C ILE A 186 -17.91 -11.45 -6.21
N MET A 187 -16.63 -11.08 -6.06
CA MET A 187 -15.84 -11.41 -4.87
C MET A 187 -16.48 -10.90 -3.59
N TRP A 188 -16.95 -9.65 -3.60
CA TRP A 188 -17.62 -9.02 -2.47
C TRP A 188 -18.92 -9.75 -2.08
N LEU A 189 -19.77 -10.05 -3.05
CA LEU A 189 -21.03 -10.75 -2.82
C LEU A 189 -20.81 -12.21 -2.36
N CYS A 190 -19.86 -12.93 -2.98
CA CYS A 190 -19.50 -14.29 -2.56
C CYS A 190 -18.94 -14.31 -1.13
N THR A 191 -18.09 -13.34 -0.78
CA THR A 191 -17.57 -13.20 0.58
C THR A 191 -18.70 -12.92 1.56
N THR A 192 -19.57 -11.96 1.24
CA THR A 192 -20.76 -11.63 2.06
C THR A 192 -21.61 -12.87 2.33
N ALA A 193 -21.88 -13.66 1.29
CA ALA A 193 -22.63 -14.92 1.44
C ALA A 193 -21.93 -15.92 2.38
N CYS A 194 -20.59 -16.01 2.33
CA CYS A 194 -19.83 -16.85 3.26
C CYS A 194 -19.92 -16.36 4.71
N VAL A 195 -19.88 -15.04 4.93
CA VAL A 195 -20.01 -14.44 6.27
C VAL A 195 -21.43 -14.68 6.82
N VAL A 196 -22.48 -14.45 6.03
CA VAL A 196 -23.87 -14.74 6.43
C VAL A 196 -24.06 -16.22 6.77
N ALA A 197 -23.47 -17.12 5.99
CA ALA A 197 -23.60 -18.57 6.22
C ALA A 197 -22.93 -19.06 7.51
N THR A 198 -21.97 -18.30 8.07
CA THR A 198 -21.15 -18.75 9.20
C THR A 198 -21.33 -17.93 10.47
N THR A 199 -21.81 -16.70 10.37
CA THR A 199 -22.05 -15.80 11.50
C THR A 199 -23.56 -15.60 11.69
N PRO A 200 -24.18 -16.20 12.72
CA PRO A 200 -25.63 -16.28 12.83
C PRO A 200 -26.33 -15.00 13.32
N LYS A 201 -25.61 -14.11 14.01
CA LYS A 201 -26.18 -12.93 14.70
C LYS A 201 -25.92 -11.61 13.96
N ILE A 202 -25.68 -11.68 12.65
CA ILE A 202 -25.49 -10.49 11.81
C ILE A 202 -26.57 -10.44 10.74
N THR A 203 -26.99 -9.23 10.38
CA THR A 203 -27.89 -9.01 9.24
C THR A 203 -27.12 -9.12 7.92
N PHE A 204 -27.86 -9.18 6.82
CA PHE A 204 -27.27 -9.16 5.48
C PHE A 204 -26.50 -7.85 5.22
N LEU A 205 -27.01 -6.71 5.70
CA LEU A 205 -26.36 -5.41 5.55
C LEU A 205 -25.06 -5.33 6.35
N ALA A 206 -25.05 -5.80 7.60
CA ALA A 206 -23.84 -5.93 8.40
C ALA A 206 -22.82 -6.86 7.72
N ALA A 207 -23.26 -7.98 7.14
CA ALA A 207 -22.39 -8.88 6.40
C ALA A 207 -21.78 -8.24 5.13
N LEU A 208 -22.52 -7.34 4.45
CA LEU A 208 -21.98 -6.60 3.30
C LEU A 208 -20.83 -5.70 3.73
N VAL A 209 -20.92 -5.04 4.89
CA VAL A 209 -19.84 -4.21 5.45
C VAL A 209 -18.61 -5.07 5.75
N ILE A 210 -18.79 -6.19 6.47
CA ILE A 210 -17.69 -7.14 6.76
C ILE A 210 -17.07 -7.67 5.46
N GLY A 211 -17.91 -8.00 4.48
CA GLY A 211 -17.50 -8.45 3.16
C GLY A 211 -16.64 -7.43 2.43
N SER A 212 -16.99 -6.14 2.49
CA SER A 212 -16.23 -5.04 1.87
C SER A 212 -14.82 -4.96 2.45
N CYS A 213 -14.65 -5.08 3.77
CA CYS A 213 -13.35 -5.02 4.41
C CYS A 213 -12.36 -6.10 3.93
N VAL A 214 -12.83 -7.27 3.49
CA VAL A 214 -11.97 -8.39 3.08
C VAL A 214 -12.02 -8.69 1.58
N THR A 215 -12.67 -7.82 0.80
CA THR A 215 -12.76 -7.98 -0.66
C THR A 215 -11.43 -7.65 -1.33
N CYS A 216 -10.72 -6.64 -0.82
CA CYS A 216 -9.43 -6.22 -1.36
C CYS A 216 -8.35 -7.29 -1.12
N THR A 217 -7.48 -7.46 -2.11
CA THR A 217 -6.34 -8.38 -2.04
C THR A 217 -5.07 -7.60 -1.76
N ASP A 218 -4.26 -8.12 -0.84
CA ASP A 218 -3.14 -7.41 -0.27
C ASP A 218 -1.98 -7.28 -1.27
N PRO A 219 -1.47 -6.05 -1.50
CA PRO A 219 -0.36 -5.82 -2.43
C PRO A 219 0.93 -6.47 -1.97
N ILE A 220 1.20 -6.57 -0.66
CA ILE A 220 2.47 -7.11 -0.13
C ILE A 220 2.58 -8.60 -0.39
N LEU A 221 1.56 -9.34 0.05
CA LEU A 221 1.46 -10.78 -0.11
C LEU A 221 1.37 -11.13 -1.60
N SER A 222 0.62 -10.35 -2.38
CA SER A 222 0.54 -10.52 -3.83
C SER A 222 1.87 -10.25 -4.53
N GLN A 223 2.66 -9.28 -4.05
CA GLN A 223 3.99 -9.01 -4.59
C GLN A 223 4.98 -10.13 -4.31
N ALA A 224 4.90 -10.81 -3.17
CA ALA A 224 5.71 -12.01 -2.92
C ALA A 224 5.43 -13.12 -3.98
N ILE A 225 4.18 -13.21 -4.46
CA ILE A 225 3.76 -14.17 -5.50
C ILE A 225 4.09 -13.66 -6.91
N ALA A 226 4.08 -12.35 -7.13
CA ALA A 226 4.35 -11.74 -8.44
C ALA A 226 5.86 -11.51 -8.69
N LYS A 227 6.68 -11.30 -7.65
CA LYS A 227 8.10 -10.90 -7.77
C LYS A 227 9.06 -11.87 -7.08
N GLY A 228 8.54 -12.84 -6.33
CA GLY A 228 9.36 -13.77 -5.57
C GLY A 228 10.14 -14.77 -6.44
N PRO A 229 11.10 -15.52 -5.85
CA PRO A 229 11.92 -16.48 -6.59
C PRO A 229 11.12 -17.64 -7.23
N PHE A 230 9.95 -17.96 -6.69
CA PHE A 230 9.01 -18.90 -7.29
C PHE A 230 8.35 -18.33 -8.56
N ALA A 231 7.97 -17.05 -8.50
CA ALA A 231 7.35 -16.32 -9.61
C ALA A 231 8.26 -16.26 -10.83
N ASP A 232 9.54 -15.95 -10.60
CA ASP A 232 10.57 -15.92 -11.64
C ASP A 232 10.68 -17.27 -12.36
N LYS A 233 10.49 -18.40 -11.67
CA LYS A 233 10.57 -19.74 -12.28
C LYS A 233 9.30 -20.16 -13.00
N TYR A 234 8.12 -19.95 -12.42
CA TYR A 234 6.93 -20.72 -12.83
C TYR A 234 5.74 -19.86 -13.27
N VAL A 235 5.79 -18.54 -13.11
CA VAL A 235 4.66 -17.66 -13.39
C VAL A 235 4.97 -16.80 -14.61
N ALA A 236 4.08 -16.85 -15.60
CA ALA A 236 4.22 -16.06 -16.82
C ALA A 236 4.14 -14.56 -16.52
N ARG A 237 4.92 -13.76 -17.25
CA ARG A 237 5.04 -12.32 -17.01
C ARG A 237 3.73 -11.54 -17.09
N PRO A 238 2.85 -11.70 -18.10
CA PRO A 238 1.57 -10.97 -18.14
C PRO A 238 0.69 -11.22 -16.91
N LEU A 239 0.77 -12.44 -16.35
CA LEU A 239 0.04 -12.83 -15.15
C LEU A 239 0.59 -12.16 -13.89
N ARG A 240 1.92 -11.99 -13.82
CA ARG A 240 2.57 -11.30 -12.70
C ARG A 240 2.26 -9.80 -12.70
N GLU A 241 2.33 -9.18 -13.88
CA GLU A 241 2.03 -7.75 -14.06
C GLU A 241 0.58 -7.45 -13.71
N ILE A 242 -0.40 -8.27 -14.15
CA ILE A 242 -1.80 -8.02 -13.79
C ILE A 242 -2.05 -8.24 -12.30
N ILE A 243 -1.46 -9.26 -11.68
CA ILE A 243 -1.69 -9.56 -10.24
C ILE A 243 -1.14 -8.41 -9.41
N SER A 244 0.03 -7.88 -9.76
CA SER A 244 0.62 -6.72 -9.09
C SER A 244 -0.20 -5.45 -9.33
N SER A 245 -0.74 -5.25 -10.54
CA SER A 245 -1.54 -4.06 -10.86
C SER A 245 -2.93 -4.10 -10.23
N GLU A 246 -3.55 -5.27 -10.18
CA GLU A 246 -4.84 -5.50 -9.52
C GLU A 246 -4.70 -5.27 -8.01
N ALA A 247 -3.73 -5.90 -7.36
CA ALA A 247 -3.48 -5.76 -5.92
C ALA A 247 -3.00 -4.35 -5.53
N GLY A 248 -2.46 -3.57 -6.48
CA GLY A 248 -2.14 -2.17 -6.25
C GLY A 248 -3.36 -1.24 -6.35
N ALA A 249 -4.32 -1.56 -7.22
CA ALA A 249 -5.47 -0.70 -7.44
C ALA A 249 -6.65 -1.02 -6.52
N ASN A 250 -6.82 -2.29 -6.13
CA ASN A 250 -7.99 -2.76 -5.40
C ASN A 250 -8.08 -2.24 -3.96
N ASP A 251 -6.96 -2.02 -3.27
CA ASP A 251 -6.94 -1.53 -1.89
C ASP A 251 -7.49 -0.11 -1.82
N GLY A 252 -7.24 0.74 -2.82
CA GLY A 252 -7.95 2.02 -2.96
C GLY A 252 -9.37 1.85 -3.52
N PHE A 253 -9.56 0.98 -4.51
CA PHE A 253 -10.88 0.78 -5.12
C PHE A 253 -11.92 0.04 -4.24
N GLY A 254 -11.57 -0.34 -3.02
CA GLY A 254 -12.50 -0.95 -2.05
C GLY A 254 -13.54 0.00 -1.47
N PHE A 255 -13.24 1.30 -1.39
CA PHE A 255 -14.13 2.32 -0.81
C PHE A 255 -15.54 2.33 -1.42
N PRO A 256 -15.74 2.28 -2.75
CA PRO A 256 -17.06 2.09 -3.37
C PRO A 256 -17.93 1.00 -2.76
N PHE A 257 -17.35 -0.15 -2.42
CA PHE A 257 -18.10 -1.28 -1.86
C PHE A 257 -18.39 -1.08 -0.38
N LEU A 258 -17.42 -0.55 0.38
CA LEU A 258 -17.61 -0.24 1.79
C LEU A 258 -18.67 0.85 1.98
N MET A 259 -18.54 1.96 1.27
CA MET A 259 -19.47 3.09 1.38
C MET A 259 -20.87 2.73 0.89
N LEU A 260 -21.01 1.88 -0.14
CA LEU A 260 -22.33 1.40 -0.55
C LEU A 260 -23.00 0.61 0.59
N ALA A 261 -22.28 -0.33 1.20
CA ALA A 261 -22.79 -1.11 2.33
C ALA A 261 -23.16 -0.21 3.51
N THR A 262 -22.28 0.75 3.84
CA THR A 262 -22.48 1.73 4.91
C THR A 262 -23.67 2.65 4.64
N PHE A 263 -23.83 3.18 3.44
CA PHE A 263 -24.99 4.03 3.14
C PHE A 263 -26.30 3.26 3.17
N LEU A 264 -26.30 2.00 2.68
CA LEU A 264 -27.48 1.15 2.73
C LEU A 264 -27.91 0.85 4.17
N ILE A 265 -26.98 0.55 5.09
CA ILE A 265 -27.32 0.35 6.50
C ILE A 265 -27.74 1.65 7.17
N ARG A 266 -27.02 2.76 6.94
CA ARG A 266 -27.34 4.05 7.58
C ARG A 266 -28.69 4.64 7.15
N HIS A 267 -29.16 4.34 5.94
CA HIS A 267 -30.44 4.83 5.40
C HIS A 267 -31.53 3.75 5.36
N ALA A 268 -31.29 2.57 5.93
CA ALA A 268 -32.33 1.55 6.04
C ALA A 268 -33.40 1.97 7.07
N ASP A 269 -34.67 1.75 6.73
CA ASP A 269 -35.78 2.02 7.62
C ASP A 269 -35.81 1.01 8.76
N ILE A 270 -35.89 1.50 10.01
CA ILE A 270 -35.89 0.65 11.20
C ILE A 270 -37.26 -0.04 11.31
N PRO A 271 -37.36 -1.38 11.38
CA PRO A 271 -38.61 -2.06 11.69
C PRO A 271 -39.05 -1.71 13.12
N GLY A 272 -40.03 -0.82 13.27
CA GLY A 272 -40.56 -0.40 14.57
C GLY A 272 -40.41 1.09 14.90
N ALA A 273 -39.72 1.87 14.07
CA ALA A 273 -39.90 3.32 14.05
C ALA A 273 -41.20 3.61 13.30
N GLY A 274 -42.29 3.82 14.05
CA GLY A 274 -43.58 4.21 13.47
C GLY A 274 -43.44 5.44 12.58
N GLU A 275 -44.34 5.55 11.61
CA GLU A 275 -44.56 6.74 10.79
C GLU A 275 -44.48 8.01 11.66
N SER A 276 -43.37 8.74 11.60
CA SER A 276 -43.31 10.08 12.13
C SER A 276 -42.31 10.91 11.34
N SER A 277 -42.74 11.32 10.15
CA SER A 277 -42.82 12.73 9.73
C SER A 277 -42.88 12.79 8.21
N GLU A 278 -44.08 12.66 7.65
CA GLU A 278 -44.43 13.45 6.47
C GLU A 278 -44.28 14.92 6.85
N VAL A 279 -43.15 15.54 6.50
CA VAL A 279 -43.08 17.00 6.44
C VAL A 279 -43.87 17.41 5.21
N THR A 280 -45.17 17.65 5.40
CA THR A 280 -46.01 18.37 4.46
C THR A 280 -45.41 19.75 4.23
N GLY A 281 -44.75 19.93 3.09
CA GLY A 281 -44.24 21.22 2.64
C GLY A 281 -45.41 22.14 2.28
N GLU A 282 -45.80 23.01 3.21
CA GLU A 282 -46.69 24.13 2.95
C GLU A 282 -45.89 25.22 2.22
N VAL A 283 -46.24 25.45 0.97
CA VAL A 283 -45.69 26.50 0.11
C VAL A 283 -46.32 27.83 0.53
N THR A 284 -45.56 28.69 1.20
CA THR A 284 -45.88 30.12 1.30
C THR A 284 -44.99 30.93 0.35
N THR A 285 -45.63 31.38 -0.72
CA THR A 285 -45.14 32.40 -1.65
C THR A 285 -45.24 33.80 -1.05
N GLY A 286 -44.18 34.61 -1.21
CA GLY A 286 -44.17 36.07 -1.06
C GLY A 286 -42.76 36.59 -1.34
N SER A 287 -42.48 37.05 -2.57
CA SER A 287 -42.23 38.46 -2.96
C SER A 287 -41.22 39.18 -2.06
N GLU A 288 -40.13 39.81 -2.53
CA GLU A 288 -40.05 40.69 -3.69
C GLU A 288 -38.58 41.01 -4.04
N ALA A 289 -38.36 41.52 -5.24
CA ALA A 289 -37.09 41.65 -5.95
C ALA A 289 -36.13 42.75 -5.43
N ALA A 290 -34.83 42.53 -5.66
CA ALA A 290 -33.91 43.59 -6.09
C ALA A 290 -32.82 42.99 -7.00
N VAL A 291 -32.87 43.40 -8.27
CA VAL A 291 -31.87 43.14 -9.30
C VAL A 291 -30.71 44.08 -9.06
N ASP A 292 -29.49 43.57 -8.95
CA ASP A 292 -28.32 44.30 -9.42
C ASP A 292 -27.32 43.33 -10.07
N ASN A 293 -26.85 43.73 -11.24
CA ASN A 293 -26.15 42.92 -12.21
C ASN A 293 -24.79 43.58 -12.43
N SER A 294 -23.71 43.01 -11.88
CA SER A 294 -22.36 43.43 -12.22
C SER A 294 -21.37 42.26 -12.19
N ASN A 295 -21.08 41.78 -13.41
CA ASN A 295 -19.85 41.15 -13.88
C ASN A 295 -18.85 40.69 -12.81
N ALA A 296 -18.93 39.41 -12.41
CA ALA A 296 -17.84 38.70 -11.76
C ALA A 296 -17.62 37.34 -12.43
N ASN A 297 -16.36 37.01 -12.67
CA ASN A 297 -15.88 35.96 -13.56
C ASN A 297 -16.45 34.57 -13.24
N VAL A 298 -16.95 33.88 -14.27
CA VAL A 298 -17.50 32.50 -14.23
C VAL A 298 -16.49 31.47 -13.70
N THR A 299 -15.20 31.80 -13.68
CA THR A 299 -14.12 30.93 -13.18
C THR A 299 -13.98 30.88 -11.65
N SER A 300 -14.53 31.82 -10.88
CA SER A 300 -14.42 31.82 -9.40
C SER A 300 -15.61 31.16 -8.69
N MET A 301 -16.78 31.05 -9.33
CA MET A 301 -17.95 30.41 -8.71
C MET A 301 -17.81 28.87 -8.60
N VAL A 302 -17.05 28.26 -9.51
CA VAL A 302 -16.83 26.80 -9.50
C VAL A 302 -15.84 26.40 -8.40
N SER A 303 -14.84 27.24 -8.09
CA SER A 303 -13.91 26.99 -6.98
C SER A 303 -14.60 27.18 -5.63
N ASP A 304 -15.42 28.21 -5.48
CA ASP A 304 -16.03 28.53 -4.19
C ASP A 304 -17.19 27.57 -3.86
N ALA A 305 -17.95 27.13 -4.86
CA ALA A 305 -18.94 26.07 -4.70
C ALA A 305 -18.32 24.70 -4.41
N ALA A 306 -17.18 24.38 -5.04
CA ALA A 306 -16.44 23.15 -4.74
C ALA A 306 -15.83 23.20 -3.33
N VAL A 307 -15.21 24.32 -2.93
CA VAL A 307 -14.63 24.50 -1.58
C VAL A 307 -15.72 24.52 -0.51
N ALA A 308 -16.88 25.12 -0.77
CA ALA A 308 -18.03 25.09 0.14
C ALA A 308 -18.68 23.69 0.22
N ALA A 309 -18.77 22.96 -0.90
CA ALA A 309 -19.25 21.57 -0.91
C ALA A 309 -18.27 20.64 -0.18
N VAL A 310 -16.96 20.84 -0.36
CA VAL A 310 -15.90 20.13 0.36
C VAL A 310 -15.92 20.46 1.86
N GLY A 311 -16.06 21.73 2.22
CA GLY A 311 -16.21 22.15 3.62
C GLY A 311 -17.50 21.63 4.28
N ALA A 312 -18.58 21.46 3.50
CA ALA A 312 -19.82 20.86 3.98
C ALA A 312 -19.75 19.34 4.10
N LEU A 313 -18.98 18.65 3.25
CA LEU A 313 -18.75 17.20 3.32
C LEU A 313 -17.84 16.83 4.49
N LEU A 314 -16.73 17.55 4.67
CA LEU A 314 -15.79 17.34 5.78
C LEU A 314 -16.43 17.60 7.15
N LYS A 315 -17.35 18.57 7.23
CA LYS A 315 -18.08 18.84 8.48
C LYS A 315 -19.15 17.78 8.78
N ARG A 316 -19.58 17.02 7.77
CA ARG A 316 -20.63 16.00 7.90
C ARG A 316 -20.09 14.66 8.43
N GLU A 317 -18.83 14.32 8.13
CA GLU A 317 -18.21 13.07 8.57
C GLU A 317 -18.03 12.97 10.11
N GLU A 318 -17.89 14.10 10.82
CA GLU A 318 -17.77 14.10 12.30
C GLU A 318 -19.11 14.32 13.03
N GLU A 319 -20.11 14.98 12.42
CA GLU A 319 -21.39 15.33 13.08
C GLU A 319 -22.53 14.33 12.80
N GLU A 320 -22.42 13.47 11.78
CA GLU A 320 -23.43 12.47 11.43
C GLU A 320 -22.79 11.06 11.49
N ILE A 321 -22.71 10.42 12.66
CA ILE A 321 -22.40 8.97 12.81
C ILE A 321 -23.66 8.27 13.31
N GLY A 322 -24.06 7.17 12.66
CA GLY A 322 -25.31 6.43 12.95
C GLY A 322 -26.40 6.54 11.87
N ARG A 323 -27.63 6.15 12.20
CA ARG A 323 -28.77 6.10 11.25
C ARG A 323 -29.24 7.49 10.81
N LEU A 324 -29.37 7.67 9.49
CA LEU A 324 -29.76 8.93 8.84
C LEU A 324 -31.16 8.91 8.22
N GLY A 325 -31.73 7.72 8.00
CA GLY A 325 -33.04 7.56 7.34
C GLY A 325 -33.05 8.07 5.89
N GLY A 326 -34.22 8.22 5.26
CA GLY A 326 -34.33 8.76 3.89
C GLY A 326 -34.29 7.71 2.76
N GLY A 327 -34.16 6.44 3.10
CA GLY A 327 -34.32 5.30 2.19
C GLY A 327 -33.22 5.13 1.14
N VAL A 328 -33.39 4.10 0.31
CA VAL A 328 -32.39 3.65 -0.68
C VAL A 328 -32.06 4.73 -1.72
N GLY A 329 -33.01 5.60 -2.06
CA GLY A 329 -32.79 6.67 -3.05
C GLY A 329 -31.73 7.68 -2.61
N VAL A 330 -31.76 8.08 -1.33
CA VAL A 330 -30.76 8.99 -0.75
C VAL A 330 -29.42 8.28 -0.59
N ALA A 331 -29.42 7.02 -0.15
CA ALA A 331 -28.20 6.20 -0.07
C ALA A 331 -27.48 6.11 -1.43
N MET A 332 -28.20 5.81 -2.52
CA MET A 332 -27.63 5.71 -3.85
C MET A 332 -27.12 7.06 -4.38
N LYS A 333 -27.80 8.16 -4.04
CA LYS A 333 -27.36 9.52 -4.39
C LYS A 333 -26.04 9.87 -3.69
N ASN A 334 -25.95 9.64 -2.39
CA ASN A 334 -24.73 9.93 -1.61
C ASN A 334 -23.59 9.01 -2.04
N TRP A 335 -23.86 7.73 -2.28
CA TRP A 335 -22.88 6.81 -2.85
C TRP A 335 -22.30 7.29 -4.18
N PHE A 336 -23.13 7.79 -5.09
CA PHE A 336 -22.64 8.30 -6.37
C PHE A 336 -21.84 9.60 -6.22
N LEU A 337 -22.34 10.56 -5.44
CA LEU A 337 -21.70 11.88 -5.31
C LEU A 337 -20.47 11.85 -4.40
N GLU A 338 -20.61 11.29 -3.21
CA GLU A 338 -19.53 11.27 -2.22
C GLU A 338 -18.51 10.20 -2.58
N THR A 339 -18.93 8.98 -2.90
CA THR A 339 -17.96 7.91 -3.14
C THR A 339 -17.34 7.96 -4.53
N TRP A 340 -18.14 7.97 -5.60
CA TRP A 340 -17.56 7.93 -6.95
C TRP A 340 -16.94 9.25 -7.37
N LEU A 341 -17.66 10.36 -7.20
CA LEU A 341 -17.19 11.66 -7.68
C LEU A 341 -16.13 12.26 -6.74
N TYR A 342 -16.39 12.28 -5.44
CA TYR A 342 -15.48 12.92 -4.49
C TYR A 342 -14.35 12.02 -3.98
N VAL A 343 -14.60 10.78 -3.59
CA VAL A 343 -13.54 9.90 -3.06
C VAL A 343 -12.70 9.28 -4.18
N VAL A 344 -13.33 8.70 -5.22
CA VAL A 344 -12.61 7.97 -6.28
C VAL A 344 -12.08 8.88 -7.40
N ILE A 345 -12.91 9.71 -8.02
CA ILE A 345 -12.45 10.52 -9.17
C ILE A 345 -11.45 11.59 -8.72
N MET A 346 -11.67 12.23 -7.57
CA MET A 346 -10.73 13.22 -7.04
C MET A 346 -9.36 12.60 -6.70
N SER A 347 -9.32 11.42 -6.07
CA SER A 347 -8.05 10.75 -5.72
C SER A 347 -7.26 10.35 -6.98
N VAL A 348 -7.94 9.83 -8.01
CA VAL A 348 -7.32 9.53 -9.31
C VAL A 348 -6.76 10.80 -9.96
N PHE A 349 -7.52 11.89 -9.95
CA PHE A 349 -7.07 13.17 -10.51
C PHE A 349 -5.89 13.75 -9.73
N TYR A 350 -5.98 13.77 -8.40
CA TYR A 350 -4.96 14.27 -7.48
C TYR A 350 -3.65 13.49 -7.61
N GLY A 351 -3.71 12.15 -7.49
CA GLY A 351 -2.56 11.27 -7.65
C GLY A 351 -1.95 11.38 -9.04
N GLY A 352 -2.79 11.47 -10.08
CA GLY A 352 -2.34 11.63 -11.47
C GLY A 352 -1.57 12.93 -11.71
N ILE A 353 -2.08 14.07 -11.21
CA ILE A 353 -1.41 15.36 -11.31
C ILE A 353 -0.09 15.36 -10.54
N LEU A 354 -0.10 14.90 -9.29
CA LEU A 354 1.10 14.89 -8.47
C LEU A 354 2.17 13.99 -9.05
N GLY A 355 1.84 12.74 -9.38
CA GLY A 355 2.80 11.78 -9.93
C GLY A 355 3.40 12.26 -11.25
N PHE A 356 2.57 12.76 -12.17
CA PHE A 356 3.05 13.29 -13.45
C PHE A 356 3.87 14.58 -13.30
N GLY A 357 3.40 15.50 -12.45
CA GLY A 357 4.09 16.77 -12.16
C GLY A 357 5.46 16.53 -11.53
N LEU A 358 5.54 15.67 -10.52
CA LEU A 358 6.80 15.28 -9.89
C LEU A 358 7.70 14.51 -10.84
N GLY A 359 7.16 13.61 -11.67
CA GLY A 359 7.92 12.93 -12.71
C GLY A 359 8.62 13.90 -13.66
N LYS A 360 7.97 15.03 -14.03
CA LYS A 360 8.62 16.10 -14.80
C LYS A 360 9.63 16.90 -13.99
N ALA A 361 9.33 17.22 -12.74
CA ALA A 361 10.24 17.95 -11.84
C ALA A 361 11.54 17.16 -11.62
N ILE A 362 11.45 15.87 -11.35
CA ILE A 362 12.60 14.97 -11.18
C ILE A 362 13.46 14.96 -12.44
N LYS A 363 12.87 14.81 -13.63
CA LYS A 363 13.63 14.86 -14.91
C LYS A 363 14.33 16.20 -15.11
N PHE A 364 13.69 17.30 -14.72
CA PHE A 364 14.30 18.62 -14.78
C PHE A 364 15.50 18.72 -13.82
N CYS A 365 15.34 18.28 -12.57
CA CYS A 365 16.39 18.27 -11.57
C CYS A 365 17.56 17.34 -11.94
N LEU A 366 17.27 16.16 -12.52
CA LEU A 366 18.30 15.24 -13.02
C LEU A 366 19.13 15.86 -14.15
N ARG A 367 18.49 16.54 -15.11
CA ARG A 367 19.22 17.26 -16.19
C ARG A 367 20.14 18.36 -15.64
N ARG A 368 19.79 18.95 -14.50
CA ARG A 368 20.60 19.96 -13.80
C ARG A 368 21.57 19.36 -12.77
N LYS A 369 21.58 18.03 -12.61
CA LYS A 369 22.38 17.31 -11.60
C LYS A 369 22.10 17.78 -10.17
N TRP A 370 20.84 18.04 -9.86
CA TRP A 370 20.40 18.50 -8.52
C TRP A 370 20.03 17.37 -7.57
N ILE A 371 19.82 16.16 -8.09
CA ILE A 371 19.37 15.00 -7.30
C ILE A 371 20.46 13.92 -7.36
N ASP A 372 20.93 13.53 -6.19
CA ASP A 372 21.82 12.40 -5.91
C ASP A 372 21.09 11.05 -6.06
N GLU A 373 21.82 9.95 -5.88
CA GLU A 373 21.28 8.61 -6.06
C GLU A 373 20.32 8.22 -4.94
N GLU A 374 20.69 8.47 -3.69
CA GLU A 374 19.90 8.11 -2.52
C GLU A 374 18.57 8.85 -2.50
N SER A 375 18.59 10.16 -2.75
CA SER A 375 17.39 10.99 -2.80
C SER A 375 16.46 10.63 -3.96
N TYR A 376 17.02 10.16 -5.08
CA TYR A 376 16.21 9.69 -6.22
C TYR A 376 15.45 8.41 -5.88
N LEU A 377 16.12 7.46 -5.22
CA LEU A 377 15.53 6.16 -4.86
C LEU A 377 14.56 6.28 -3.68
N LEU A 378 14.74 7.25 -2.78
CA LEU A 378 13.83 7.51 -1.66
C LEU A 378 12.51 8.20 -2.10
N PHE A 379 12.48 8.76 -3.30
CA PHE A 379 11.36 9.58 -3.80
C PHE A 379 9.98 8.89 -3.76
N PRO A 380 9.82 7.59 -4.09
CA PRO A 380 8.52 6.91 -4.02
C PRO A 380 8.00 6.83 -2.58
N THR A 381 8.89 6.57 -1.62
CA THR A 381 8.55 6.53 -0.19
C THR A 381 8.10 7.91 0.29
N ALA A 382 8.85 8.96 -0.07
CA ALA A 382 8.50 10.34 0.28
C ALA A 382 7.16 10.77 -0.36
N LEU A 383 6.92 10.37 -1.62
CA LEU A 383 5.67 10.62 -2.32
C LEU A 383 4.48 9.94 -1.64
N GLY A 384 4.63 8.69 -1.22
CA GLY A 384 3.59 7.97 -0.48
C GLY A 384 3.22 8.67 0.82
N LEU A 385 4.22 9.01 1.65
CA LEU A 385 3.99 9.74 2.91
C LEU A 385 3.35 11.12 2.68
N PHE A 386 3.76 11.82 1.63
CA PHE A 386 3.18 13.11 1.27
C PHE A 386 1.71 12.99 0.87
N ILE A 387 1.38 12.01 0.01
CA ILE A 387 -0.01 11.77 -0.44
C ILE A 387 -0.89 11.36 0.74
N ILE A 388 -0.44 10.46 1.60
CA ILE A 388 -1.21 10.04 2.79
C ILE A 388 -1.56 11.24 3.68
N GLY A 389 -0.58 12.10 3.97
CA GLY A 389 -0.81 13.28 4.81
C GLY A 389 -1.74 14.32 4.17
N THR A 390 -1.59 14.55 2.86
CA THR A 390 -2.37 15.57 2.14
C THR A 390 -3.77 15.09 1.77
N CYS A 391 -3.94 13.84 1.33
CA CYS A 391 -5.26 13.24 1.11
C CYS A 391 -6.05 13.13 2.42
N GLY A 392 -5.37 12.85 3.54
CA GLY A 392 -6.00 12.92 4.87
C GLY A 392 -6.55 14.31 5.21
N ALA A 393 -5.87 15.38 4.79
CA ALA A 393 -6.35 16.76 4.97
C ALA A 393 -7.46 17.15 3.97
N ILE A 394 -7.43 16.55 2.78
CA ILE A 394 -8.44 16.79 1.72
C ILE A 394 -9.71 15.95 1.99
N GLY A 395 -9.64 14.83 2.72
CA GLY A 395 -10.77 13.90 2.86
C GLY A 395 -11.04 13.08 1.60
N THR A 396 -9.99 12.69 0.86
CA THR A 396 -10.10 11.82 -0.33
C THR A 396 -9.32 10.52 -0.11
N ASP A 397 -9.51 9.54 -0.98
CA ASP A 397 -8.84 8.24 -0.88
C ASP A 397 -7.33 8.39 -1.15
N ASP A 398 -6.53 8.16 -0.11
CA ASP A 398 -5.08 8.20 -0.17
C ASP A 398 -4.45 6.95 -0.79
N LEU A 399 -5.07 5.77 -0.63
CA LEU A 399 -4.55 4.52 -1.15
C LEU A 399 -4.62 4.50 -2.68
N LEU A 400 -5.77 4.87 -3.25
CA LEU A 400 -5.92 4.98 -4.70
C LEU A 400 -5.02 6.09 -5.27
N ALA A 401 -4.95 7.25 -4.59
CA ALA A 401 -4.08 8.34 -5.00
C ALA A 401 -2.60 7.91 -5.04
N CYS A 402 -2.13 7.14 -4.05
CA CYS A 402 -0.77 6.59 -4.00
C CYS A 402 -0.49 5.69 -5.21
N PHE A 403 -1.36 4.73 -5.50
CA PHE A 403 -1.18 3.82 -6.64
C PHE A 403 -1.17 4.56 -7.98
N ILE A 404 -2.10 5.49 -8.17
CA ILE A 404 -2.18 6.30 -9.41
C ILE A 404 -0.95 7.21 -9.54
N ALA A 405 -0.49 7.82 -8.45
CA ALA A 405 0.72 8.63 -8.45
C ALA A 405 1.97 7.83 -8.82
N GLY A 406 2.12 6.60 -8.32
CA GLY A 406 3.21 5.70 -8.71
C GLY A 406 3.18 5.39 -10.22
N ASN A 407 2.01 5.06 -10.77
CA ASN A 407 1.84 4.82 -12.21
C ASN A 407 2.12 6.08 -13.05
N ALA A 408 1.66 7.24 -12.60
CA ALA A 408 1.87 8.52 -13.29
C ALA A 408 3.34 8.99 -13.21
N LEU A 409 4.04 8.68 -12.12
CA LEU A 409 5.47 8.94 -11.96
C LEU A 409 6.28 8.20 -13.05
N ASN A 410 5.91 6.96 -13.34
CA ASN A 410 6.52 6.14 -14.39
C ASN A 410 5.78 6.19 -15.75
N TRP A 411 5.02 7.24 -16.04
CA TRP A 411 4.21 7.30 -17.26
C TRP A 411 5.01 7.12 -18.56
N ASP A 412 6.24 7.64 -18.61
CA ASP A 412 7.12 7.56 -19.78
C ASP A 412 8.11 6.38 -19.71
N GLY A 413 8.02 5.53 -18.68
CA GLY A 413 8.94 4.41 -18.44
C GLY A 413 10.35 4.79 -17.97
N GLN A 414 10.73 6.07 -18.08
CA GLN A 414 12.07 6.56 -17.74
C GLN A 414 12.39 6.45 -16.24
N TYR A 415 11.40 6.63 -15.37
CA TYR A 415 11.62 6.58 -13.93
C TYR A 415 12.03 5.17 -13.50
N LEU A 416 11.29 4.16 -13.94
CA LEU A 416 11.61 2.76 -13.70
C LEU A 416 12.97 2.38 -14.31
N ALA A 417 13.23 2.76 -15.57
CA ALA A 417 14.48 2.45 -16.24
C ALA A 417 15.71 3.04 -15.49
N GLU A 418 15.61 4.28 -15.01
CA GLU A 418 16.68 4.92 -14.23
C GLU A 418 16.84 4.28 -12.85
N THR A 419 15.73 3.93 -12.20
CA THR A 419 15.71 3.21 -10.91
C THR A 419 16.38 1.84 -11.02
N GLU A 420 16.18 1.13 -12.13
CA GLU A 420 16.84 -0.16 -12.41
C GLU A 420 18.32 -0.02 -12.73
N ARG A 421 18.71 1.05 -13.45
CA ARG A 421 20.11 1.39 -13.73
C ARG A 421 20.90 1.73 -12.46
N ARG A 422 20.27 2.45 -11.54
CA ARG A 422 20.79 2.76 -10.19
C ARG A 422 20.65 1.59 -9.21
N HIS A 423 20.16 0.45 -9.68
CA HIS A 423 20.01 -0.76 -8.88
C HIS A 423 19.30 -0.54 -7.55
N ASP A 424 18.06 -0.03 -7.61
CA ASP A 424 17.23 0.26 -6.44
C ASP A 424 17.30 -0.78 -5.30
N GLU A 425 17.99 -0.38 -4.24
CA GLU A 425 18.05 -1.12 -2.97
C GLU A 425 17.30 -0.38 -1.86
N VAL A 426 17.02 0.91 -2.02
CA VAL A 426 16.39 1.73 -0.99
C VAL A 426 14.92 1.34 -0.84
N ASN A 427 14.14 1.27 -1.92
CA ASN A 427 12.73 0.87 -1.82
C ASN A 427 12.60 -0.56 -1.30
N SER A 428 13.49 -1.47 -1.71
CA SER A 428 13.50 -2.84 -1.18
C SER A 428 13.80 -2.89 0.32
N CYS A 429 14.68 -2.03 0.84
CA CYS A 429 14.94 -1.95 2.28
C CYS A 429 13.75 -1.38 3.04
N VAL A 430 13.12 -0.33 2.52
CA VAL A 430 11.91 0.28 3.08
C VAL A 430 10.76 -0.72 3.12
N ASP A 431 10.54 -1.47 2.03
CA ASP A 431 9.52 -2.51 1.95
C ASP A 431 9.70 -3.55 3.05
N VAL A 432 10.91 -4.09 3.22
CA VAL A 432 11.22 -5.09 4.26
C VAL A 432 10.97 -4.54 5.66
N LEU A 433 11.37 -3.30 5.91
CA LEU A 433 11.21 -2.65 7.20
C LEU A 433 9.72 -2.45 7.54
N LEU A 434 8.94 -1.92 6.59
CA LEU A 434 7.50 -1.71 6.74
C LEU A 434 6.75 -3.04 6.89
N ASN A 435 7.12 -4.06 6.11
CA ASN A 435 6.51 -5.38 6.20
C ASN A 435 6.74 -6.03 7.55
N PHE A 436 7.97 -6.03 8.06
CA PHE A 436 8.25 -6.58 9.38
C PHE A 436 7.57 -5.81 10.50
N GLY A 437 7.65 -4.47 10.48
CA GLY A 437 6.99 -3.63 11.48
C GLY A 437 5.48 -3.83 11.47
N GLY A 438 4.84 -3.68 10.31
CA GLY A 438 3.39 -3.74 10.17
C GLY A 438 2.80 -5.12 10.42
N PHE A 439 3.35 -6.19 9.83
CA PHE A 439 2.82 -7.54 10.08
C PHE A 439 3.12 -8.07 11.47
N MET A 440 4.26 -7.71 12.07
CA MET A 440 4.51 -8.02 13.48
C MET A 440 3.50 -7.31 14.37
N PHE A 441 3.25 -6.02 14.11
CA PHE A 441 2.22 -5.26 14.81
C PHE A 441 0.82 -5.88 14.65
N ILE A 442 0.41 -6.24 13.42
CA ILE A 442 -0.84 -6.97 13.16
C ILE A 442 -0.90 -8.27 14.01
N GLY A 443 0.19 -9.01 14.10
CA GLY A 443 0.27 -10.21 14.94
C GLY A 443 0.06 -9.94 16.44
N THR A 444 0.45 -8.77 16.93
CA THR A 444 0.27 -8.39 18.35
C THR A 444 -1.16 -7.98 18.71
N ILE A 445 -1.93 -7.44 17.76
CA ILE A 445 -3.29 -6.91 17.99
C ILE A 445 -4.41 -7.95 17.75
N ILE A 446 -4.07 -9.22 17.50
CA ILE A 446 -5.04 -10.27 17.24
C ILE A 446 -5.91 -10.53 18.49
N PRO A 447 -7.25 -10.41 18.41
CA PRO A 447 -8.15 -10.55 19.56
C PRO A 447 -8.53 -12.02 19.82
N TRP A 448 -7.61 -12.78 20.43
CA TRP A 448 -7.78 -14.23 20.66
C TRP A 448 -8.98 -14.59 21.54
N ASP A 449 -9.34 -13.71 22.48
CA ASP A 449 -10.47 -13.80 23.38
C ASP A 449 -11.82 -13.68 22.65
N LYS A 450 -11.88 -12.85 21.60
CA LYS A 450 -13.10 -12.63 20.82
C LYS A 450 -13.37 -13.67 19.73
N PHE A 451 -12.42 -14.57 19.46
CA PHE A 451 -12.60 -15.62 18.44
C PHE A 451 -13.55 -16.74 18.87
N ASN A 452 -13.83 -16.85 20.17
CA ASN A 452 -14.75 -17.86 20.69
C ASN A 452 -15.72 -17.23 21.69
N ASP A 453 -16.77 -16.64 21.13
CA ASP A 453 -17.87 -16.00 21.85
C ASP A 453 -19.22 -16.59 21.38
N PRO A 454 -19.61 -17.78 21.89
CA PRO A 454 -20.85 -18.42 21.51
C PRO A 454 -22.11 -17.66 21.96
N ASP A 455 -22.02 -16.95 23.09
CA ASP A 455 -23.16 -16.33 23.76
C ASP A 455 -23.43 -14.90 23.28
N GLY A 456 -22.39 -14.13 22.92
CA GLY A 456 -22.50 -12.78 22.36
C GLY A 456 -22.73 -12.80 20.85
N THR A 457 -21.66 -12.93 20.06
CA THR A 457 -21.65 -12.90 18.59
C THR A 457 -22.04 -14.23 17.93
N GLY A 458 -22.00 -15.34 18.68
CA GLY A 458 -22.19 -16.68 18.14
C GLY A 458 -20.97 -17.20 17.36
N LEU A 459 -19.82 -16.54 17.46
CA LEU A 459 -18.59 -16.97 16.81
C LEU A 459 -17.94 -18.11 17.58
N THR A 460 -17.45 -19.09 16.85
CA THR A 460 -16.67 -20.22 17.39
C THR A 460 -15.51 -20.50 16.47
N TYR A 461 -14.42 -21.08 16.99
CA TYR A 461 -13.27 -21.47 16.17
C TYR A 461 -13.66 -22.36 14.98
N ALA A 462 -14.62 -23.27 15.16
CA ALA A 462 -15.10 -24.14 14.09
C ALA A 462 -15.75 -23.34 12.94
N ARG A 463 -16.62 -22.37 13.27
CA ARG A 463 -17.27 -21.49 12.29
C ARG A 463 -16.25 -20.61 11.57
N LEU A 464 -15.27 -20.10 12.29
CA LEU A 464 -14.19 -19.28 11.73
C LEU A 464 -13.28 -20.07 10.78
N ILE A 465 -12.92 -21.32 11.10
CA ILE A 465 -12.17 -22.21 10.19
C ILE A 465 -12.99 -22.48 8.93
N VAL A 466 -14.28 -22.82 9.07
CA VAL A 466 -15.18 -23.04 7.93
C VAL A 466 -15.28 -21.77 7.08
N LEU A 467 -15.43 -20.60 7.69
CA LEU A 467 -15.45 -19.32 6.99
C LEU A 467 -14.17 -19.10 6.19
N GLY A 468 -13.00 -19.35 6.78
CA GLY A 468 -11.71 -19.25 6.07
C GLY A 468 -11.63 -20.16 4.84
N ILE A 469 -12.09 -21.42 4.97
CA ILE A 469 -12.13 -22.38 3.85
C ILE A 469 -13.12 -21.94 2.78
N LEU A 470 -14.33 -21.52 3.17
CA LEU A 470 -15.35 -21.04 2.24
C LEU A 470 -14.86 -19.82 1.46
N VAL A 471 -14.26 -18.84 2.15
CA VAL A 471 -13.71 -17.65 1.52
C VAL A 471 -12.57 -18.00 0.56
N LEU A 472 -11.69 -18.93 0.93
CA LEU A 472 -10.61 -19.39 0.04
C LEU A 472 -11.14 -20.02 -1.26
N ILE A 473 -12.23 -20.78 -1.18
CA ILE A 473 -12.81 -21.47 -2.34
C ILE A 473 -13.70 -20.55 -3.16
N PHE A 474 -14.57 -19.77 -2.51
CA PHE A 474 -15.67 -19.07 -3.17
C PHE A 474 -15.43 -17.59 -3.44
N ARG A 475 -14.52 -16.92 -2.71
CA ARG A 475 -14.30 -15.48 -2.92
C ARG A 475 -13.87 -15.20 -4.35
N ARG A 476 -12.79 -15.83 -4.81
CA ARG A 476 -12.07 -15.36 -6.01
C ARG A 476 -12.05 -16.36 -7.16
N ILE A 477 -11.91 -17.66 -6.87
CA ILE A 477 -11.83 -18.70 -7.91
C ILE A 477 -13.06 -18.67 -8.84
N PRO A 478 -14.31 -18.62 -8.35
CA PRO A 478 -15.49 -18.59 -9.22
C PRO A 478 -15.54 -17.32 -10.08
N ALA A 479 -15.23 -16.16 -9.48
CA ALA A 479 -15.25 -14.87 -10.18
C ALA A 479 -14.27 -14.85 -11.36
N ILE A 480 -13.03 -15.32 -11.15
CA ILE A 480 -12.02 -15.37 -12.20
C ILE A 480 -12.34 -16.45 -13.24
N LEU A 481 -12.84 -17.62 -12.84
CA LEU A 481 -13.25 -18.66 -13.79
C LEU A 481 -14.45 -18.27 -14.66
N MET A 482 -15.31 -17.37 -14.20
CA MET A 482 -16.36 -16.80 -15.04
C MET A 482 -15.81 -15.75 -16.02
N ALA A 483 -14.82 -14.95 -15.58
CA ALA A 483 -14.32 -13.81 -16.34
C ALA A 483 -13.08 -14.10 -17.22
N TYR A 484 -12.33 -15.19 -17.03
CA TYR A 484 -11.02 -15.38 -17.69
C TYR A 484 -11.08 -15.33 -19.22
N LYS A 485 -12.20 -15.77 -19.83
CA LYS A 485 -12.41 -15.70 -21.28
C LYS A 485 -12.53 -14.26 -21.81
N LEU A 486 -12.85 -13.30 -20.94
CA LEU A 486 -12.95 -11.88 -21.27
C LEU A 486 -11.59 -11.16 -21.15
N ILE A 487 -10.58 -11.80 -20.53
CA ILE A 487 -9.20 -11.30 -20.40
C ILE A 487 -8.17 -12.24 -21.04
N PRO A 488 -8.33 -12.63 -22.32
CA PRO A 488 -7.50 -13.66 -22.97
C PRO A 488 -6.03 -13.25 -23.15
N LYS A 489 -5.71 -11.95 -23.03
CA LYS A 489 -4.34 -11.44 -23.12
C LYS A 489 -3.51 -11.69 -21.84
N VAL A 490 -4.17 -12.12 -20.77
CA VAL A 490 -3.60 -12.28 -19.43
C VAL A 490 -3.72 -13.71 -18.96
N CYS A 491 -4.92 -14.29 -19.06
CA CYS A 491 -5.19 -15.69 -18.74
C CYS A 491 -5.58 -16.44 -20.02
N THR A 492 -4.71 -17.33 -20.47
CA THR A 492 -4.96 -18.15 -21.67
C THR A 492 -5.63 -19.47 -21.33
N ASN A 493 -5.29 -20.03 -20.17
CA ASN A 493 -5.67 -21.38 -19.77
C ASN A 493 -6.42 -21.39 -18.44
N ILE A 494 -7.27 -22.41 -18.24
CA ILE A 494 -7.97 -22.62 -16.96
C ILE A 494 -6.98 -22.77 -15.80
N LYS A 495 -5.79 -23.34 -16.04
CA LYS A 495 -4.73 -23.46 -15.03
C LYS A 495 -4.22 -22.09 -14.56
N GLU A 496 -4.04 -21.15 -15.48
CA GLU A 496 -3.62 -19.78 -15.15
C GLU A 496 -4.75 -19.03 -14.44
N ALA A 497 -6.00 -19.22 -14.89
CA ALA A 497 -7.17 -18.67 -14.22
C ALA A 497 -7.35 -19.21 -12.79
N LEU A 498 -7.11 -20.51 -12.57
CA LEU A 498 -7.13 -21.11 -11.23
C LEU A 498 -5.99 -20.59 -10.37
N PHE A 499 -4.79 -20.45 -10.93
CA PHE A 499 -3.65 -19.87 -10.24
C PHE A 499 -3.93 -18.42 -9.81
N MET A 500 -4.42 -17.59 -10.73
CA MET A 500 -4.84 -16.22 -10.44
C MET A 500 -5.97 -16.20 -9.41
N GLY A 501 -6.97 -17.07 -9.55
CA GLY A 501 -8.09 -17.21 -8.62
C GLY A 501 -7.66 -17.55 -7.21
N TYR A 502 -6.70 -18.45 -7.06
CA TYR A 502 -6.18 -18.89 -5.77
C TYR A 502 -5.33 -17.80 -5.10
N PHE A 503 -4.46 -17.13 -5.85
CA PHE A 503 -3.47 -16.21 -5.29
C PHE A 503 -3.98 -14.78 -5.14
N GLY A 504 -4.99 -14.60 -4.29
CA GLY A 504 -5.54 -13.29 -3.93
C GLY A 504 -5.60 -13.10 -2.43
N PRO A 505 -4.45 -13.11 -1.73
CA PRO A 505 -4.41 -13.10 -0.27
C PRO A 505 -5.10 -11.85 0.31
N ILE A 506 -5.80 -12.03 1.43
CA ILE A 506 -6.19 -10.93 2.33
C ILE A 506 -5.01 -10.65 3.26
N GLY A 507 -4.74 -9.38 3.52
CA GLY A 507 -3.64 -8.91 4.37
C GLY A 507 -3.97 -7.59 5.03
N ALA A 508 -3.01 -6.66 5.01
CA ALA A 508 -3.06 -5.42 5.76
C ALA A 508 -4.16 -4.46 5.31
N GLY A 509 -4.51 -4.45 4.02
CA GLY A 509 -5.63 -3.65 3.49
C GLY A 509 -6.93 -3.90 4.25
N ALA A 510 -7.20 -5.16 4.61
CA ALA A 510 -8.40 -5.49 5.37
C ALA A 510 -8.38 -4.98 6.81
N VAL A 511 -7.18 -4.91 7.42
CA VAL A 511 -7.02 -4.30 8.75
C VAL A 511 -7.25 -2.80 8.67
N PHE A 512 -6.71 -2.12 7.64
CA PHE A 512 -7.01 -0.71 7.39
C PHE A 512 -8.52 -0.45 7.27
N TYR A 513 -9.23 -1.23 6.45
CA TYR A 513 -10.67 -1.08 6.28
C TYR A 513 -11.47 -1.39 7.56
N LEU A 514 -11.05 -2.40 8.33
CA LEU A 514 -11.63 -2.72 9.63
C LEU A 514 -11.54 -1.52 10.58
N GLU A 515 -10.34 -0.97 10.76
CA GLU A 515 -10.13 0.15 11.70
C GLU A 515 -10.81 1.42 11.20
N HIS A 516 -10.78 1.69 9.88
CA HIS A 516 -11.49 2.82 9.29
C HIS A 516 -13.00 2.71 9.51
N THR A 517 -13.57 1.51 9.33
CA THR A 517 -15.01 1.27 9.55
C THR A 517 -15.41 1.50 11.01
N ARG A 518 -14.58 1.06 11.96
CA ARG A 518 -14.88 1.17 13.40
C ARG A 518 -14.76 2.59 13.95
N HIS A 519 -13.89 3.43 13.37
CA HIS A 519 -13.64 4.79 13.85
C HIS A 519 -14.45 5.86 13.13
N HIS A 520 -14.66 5.69 11.83
CA HIS A 520 -15.19 6.77 10.99
C HIS A 520 -16.61 6.51 10.46
N LEU A 521 -17.07 5.26 10.44
CA LEU A 521 -18.33 4.92 9.74
C LEU A 521 -19.48 4.54 10.68
N PHE A 522 -19.18 4.05 11.87
CA PHE A 522 -20.16 3.53 12.82
C PHE A 522 -19.87 4.02 14.25
N PRO A 523 -20.92 4.12 15.10
CA PRO A 523 -20.78 4.55 16.48
C PRO A 523 -19.98 3.54 17.31
N GLU A 524 -19.46 4.01 18.45
CA GLU A 524 -18.73 3.16 19.39
C GLU A 524 -19.65 2.08 19.98
N LEU A 525 -19.01 1.04 20.53
CA LEU A 525 -19.72 -0.13 21.05
C LEU A 525 -20.70 0.29 22.17
N GLY A 526 -22.01 0.11 21.91
CA GLY A 526 -23.08 0.42 22.86
C GLY A 526 -23.76 1.78 22.65
N GLU A 527 -23.31 2.58 21.69
CA GLU A 527 -23.95 3.86 21.33
C GLU A 527 -24.88 3.74 20.11
N GLY A 528 -24.67 2.72 19.28
CA GLY A 528 -25.50 2.41 18.11
C GLY A 528 -26.71 1.53 18.41
N ASP A 529 -27.49 1.27 17.37
CA ASP A 529 -28.60 0.31 17.47
C ASP A 529 -28.12 -1.15 17.62
N GLU A 530 -29.05 -2.10 17.78
CA GLU A 530 -28.72 -3.53 17.95
C GLU A 530 -27.98 -4.10 16.72
N GLU A 531 -28.33 -3.66 15.51
CA GLU A 531 -27.70 -4.12 14.27
C GLU A 531 -26.26 -3.60 14.14
N GLU A 532 -26.05 -2.31 14.43
CA GLU A 532 -24.73 -1.65 14.46
C GLU A 532 -23.85 -2.25 15.56
N THR A 533 -24.40 -2.50 16.75
CA THR A 533 -23.66 -3.11 17.87
C THR A 533 -23.22 -4.54 17.54
N ASN A 534 -24.10 -5.34 16.91
CA ASN A 534 -23.78 -6.69 16.46
C ASN A 534 -22.71 -6.68 15.36
N LEU A 535 -22.77 -5.72 14.42
CA LEU A 535 -21.76 -5.51 13.39
C LEU A 535 -20.39 -5.21 14.01
N ILE A 536 -20.29 -4.21 14.89
CA ILE A 536 -19.02 -3.78 15.49
C ILE A 536 -18.41 -4.86 16.38
N SER A 537 -19.24 -5.66 17.05
CA SER A 537 -18.80 -6.81 17.83
C SER A 537 -18.22 -7.93 16.96
N ALA A 538 -18.81 -8.17 15.78
CA ALA A 538 -18.42 -9.27 14.89
C ALA A 538 -17.31 -8.91 13.88
N ILE A 539 -17.23 -7.67 13.42
CA ILE A 539 -16.32 -7.25 12.34
C ILE A 539 -14.85 -7.48 12.71
N GLN A 540 -14.44 -7.11 13.93
CA GLN A 540 -13.06 -7.24 14.38
C GLN A 540 -12.58 -8.72 14.40
N PRO A 541 -13.24 -9.66 15.12
CA PRO A 541 -12.80 -11.04 15.13
C PRO A 541 -12.91 -11.72 13.76
N VAL A 542 -13.93 -11.42 12.95
CA VAL A 542 -14.09 -12.03 11.63
C VAL A 542 -12.99 -11.59 10.66
N VAL A 543 -12.73 -10.28 10.55
CA VAL A 543 -11.73 -9.75 9.62
C VAL A 543 -10.32 -10.18 10.05
N MET A 544 -9.97 -10.04 11.34
CA MET A 544 -8.65 -10.44 11.84
C MET A 544 -8.40 -11.95 11.68
N TRP A 545 -9.44 -12.79 11.87
CA TRP A 545 -9.31 -14.22 11.62
C TRP A 545 -9.06 -14.51 10.13
N LEU A 546 -9.79 -13.86 9.22
CA LEU A 546 -9.61 -14.03 7.78
C LEU A 546 -8.23 -13.56 7.30
N VAL A 547 -7.72 -12.47 7.86
CA VAL A 547 -6.34 -11.99 7.62
C VAL A 547 -5.33 -13.04 8.09
N LEU A 548 -5.43 -13.51 9.34
CA LEU A 548 -4.55 -14.53 9.90
C LEU A 548 -4.58 -15.83 9.07
N PHE A 549 -5.78 -16.34 8.79
CA PHE A 549 -5.97 -17.55 8.00
C PHE A 549 -5.38 -17.40 6.60
N SER A 550 -5.60 -16.26 5.94
CA SER A 550 -5.08 -15.95 4.62
C SER A 550 -3.54 -15.90 4.60
N ILE A 551 -2.91 -15.20 5.55
CA ILE A 551 -1.45 -15.10 5.66
C ILE A 551 -0.82 -16.48 5.85
N VAL A 552 -1.40 -17.31 6.73
CA VAL A 552 -0.92 -18.67 6.98
C VAL A 552 -1.07 -19.55 5.75
N VAL A 553 -2.26 -19.61 5.15
CA VAL A 553 -2.51 -20.51 4.04
C VAL A 553 -1.71 -20.08 2.80
N HIS A 554 -1.85 -18.84 2.32
CA HIS A 554 -1.14 -18.40 1.12
C HIS A 554 0.38 -18.34 1.31
N GLY A 555 0.85 -17.99 2.52
CA GLY A 555 2.27 -18.00 2.88
C GLY A 555 2.90 -19.38 2.80
N LEU A 556 2.17 -20.45 3.16
CA LEU A 556 2.63 -21.83 3.06
C LEU A 556 2.39 -22.47 1.69
N SER A 557 1.44 -21.94 0.91
CA SER A 557 1.10 -22.48 -0.41
C SER A 557 2.22 -22.36 -1.44
N ILE A 558 3.03 -21.29 -1.41
CA ILE A 558 4.16 -21.15 -2.34
C ILE A 558 5.20 -22.26 -2.11
N PRO A 559 5.72 -22.50 -0.89
CA PRO A 559 6.59 -23.64 -0.62
C PRO A 559 5.96 -24.98 -1.00
N ALA A 560 4.68 -25.19 -0.69
CA ALA A 560 3.98 -26.43 -1.04
C ALA A 560 3.90 -26.64 -2.57
N LEU A 561 3.59 -25.59 -3.33
CA LEU A 561 3.55 -25.65 -4.80
C LEU A 561 4.93 -25.89 -5.40
N ASP A 562 6.00 -25.29 -4.87
CA ASP A 562 7.38 -25.55 -5.33
C ASP A 562 7.73 -27.04 -5.16
N ILE A 563 7.39 -27.64 -4.01
CA ILE A 563 7.60 -29.08 -3.77
C ILE A 563 6.83 -29.93 -4.80
N ILE A 564 5.55 -29.60 -5.03
CA ILE A 564 4.70 -30.31 -6.00
C ILE A 564 5.25 -30.17 -7.42
N TYR A 565 5.70 -28.97 -7.82
CA TYR A 565 6.20 -28.70 -9.17
C TYR A 565 7.54 -29.38 -9.43
N ARG A 566 8.42 -29.43 -8.42
CA ARG A 566 9.67 -30.20 -8.48
C ARG A 566 9.40 -31.68 -8.61
N TYR A 567 8.48 -32.22 -7.81
CA TYR A 567 8.09 -33.62 -7.88
C TYR A 567 7.46 -33.98 -9.24
N SER A 568 6.67 -33.06 -9.80
CA SER A 568 6.00 -33.22 -11.10
C SER A 568 6.90 -32.93 -12.31
N GLY A 569 8.17 -32.53 -12.09
CA GLY A 569 9.11 -32.21 -13.17
C GLY A 569 8.74 -31.00 -14.03
N VAL A 570 7.99 -30.03 -13.49
CA VAL A 570 7.61 -28.82 -14.21
C VAL A 570 8.86 -27.99 -14.50
N LYS A 571 9.12 -27.69 -15.78
CA LYS A 571 10.28 -26.91 -16.20
C LYS A 571 10.08 -25.42 -15.90
N PRO A 572 11.11 -24.71 -15.41
CA PRO A 572 11.06 -23.26 -15.30
C PRO A 572 10.86 -22.59 -16.66
N ILE A 573 10.15 -21.46 -16.65
CA ILE A 573 9.98 -20.57 -17.79
C ILE A 573 11.31 -19.85 -18.03
N GLN A 574 11.84 -19.93 -19.25
CA GLN A 574 13.12 -19.35 -19.65
C GLN A 574 12.97 -18.23 -20.68
N ASP A 575 11.83 -17.54 -20.65
CA ASP A 575 11.56 -16.40 -21.53
C ASP A 575 12.40 -15.17 -21.10
N ASP A 576 12.60 -14.23 -22.02
CA ASP A 576 13.26 -12.94 -21.76
C ASP A 576 14.63 -13.07 -21.03
N ALA A 577 15.63 -13.66 -21.68
CA ALA A 577 16.98 -13.76 -21.15
C ALA A 577 17.63 -12.36 -21.02
N VAL A 578 18.01 -11.99 -19.79
CA VAL A 578 18.63 -10.70 -19.46
C VAL A 578 19.94 -10.93 -18.74
N GLU A 579 21.01 -10.32 -19.23
CA GLU A 579 22.30 -10.33 -18.55
C GLU A 579 22.30 -9.35 -17.37
N VAL A 580 22.76 -9.81 -16.21
CA VAL A 580 22.79 -9.05 -14.96
C VAL A 580 24.20 -9.12 -14.39
N LYS A 581 24.77 -7.96 -14.09
CA LYS A 581 26.09 -7.86 -13.47
C LYS A 581 26.08 -8.35 -12.02
N ARG A 582 27.10 -9.12 -11.65
CA ARG A 582 27.35 -9.58 -10.28
C ARG A 582 27.83 -8.39 -9.46
N LYS A 583 27.06 -7.98 -8.44
CA LYS A 583 27.51 -6.96 -7.47
C LYS A 583 28.66 -7.45 -6.58
N SER A 584 28.78 -8.76 -6.39
CA SER A 584 29.86 -9.38 -5.62
C SER A 584 30.08 -10.82 -6.06
N MET A 585 31.31 -11.31 -5.95
CA MET A 585 31.66 -12.72 -6.17
C MET A 585 30.91 -13.67 -5.23
N ARG A 586 30.45 -13.16 -4.08
CA ARG A 586 29.67 -13.92 -3.10
C ARG A 586 28.16 -13.70 -3.22
N VAL A 587 27.73 -12.90 -4.20
CA VAL A 587 26.30 -12.67 -4.41
C VAL A 587 25.67 -13.96 -4.91
N VAL A 588 24.58 -14.36 -4.28
CA VAL A 588 23.92 -15.63 -4.61
C VAL A 588 23.24 -15.50 -5.98
N THR A 589 23.50 -16.45 -6.87
CA THR A 589 22.83 -16.59 -8.18
C THR A 589 21.31 -16.57 -8.04
N PRO A 590 20.59 -15.71 -8.79
CA PRO A 590 19.13 -15.78 -8.82
C PRO A 590 18.65 -17.18 -9.20
N VAL A 591 17.50 -17.59 -8.66
CA VAL A 591 17.06 -18.99 -8.74
C VAL A 591 16.60 -19.40 -10.15
N ASN A 592 16.28 -18.44 -11.01
CA ASN A 592 16.03 -18.63 -12.45
C ASN A 592 17.09 -17.92 -13.29
N ALA A 593 18.36 -18.18 -13.00
CA ALA A 593 19.49 -17.66 -13.77
C ALA A 593 20.54 -18.76 -14.02
N ILE A 594 21.25 -18.64 -15.14
CA ILE A 594 22.45 -19.41 -15.45
C ILE A 594 23.68 -18.54 -15.24
N GLU A 595 24.80 -19.16 -14.90
CA GLU A 595 26.07 -18.46 -14.85
C GLU A 595 26.48 -18.02 -16.26
N GLY A 596 26.68 -16.70 -16.41
CA GLY A 596 27.33 -16.13 -17.58
C GLY A 596 28.85 -16.11 -17.36
N ASP A 597 29.47 -14.96 -17.52
CA ASP A 597 30.90 -14.79 -17.26
C ASP A 597 31.19 -14.64 -15.75
N LYS A 598 32.48 -14.51 -15.37
CA LYS A 598 32.91 -14.30 -13.98
C LYS A 598 32.18 -13.14 -13.29
N GLU A 599 31.74 -12.15 -14.05
CA GLU A 599 31.09 -10.94 -13.57
C GLU A 599 29.60 -10.85 -13.90
N THR A 600 28.99 -11.84 -14.57
CA THR A 600 27.58 -11.76 -14.99
C THR A 600 26.79 -13.05 -14.73
N PHE A 601 25.48 -12.92 -14.68
CA PHE A 601 24.51 -14.01 -14.72
C PHE A 601 23.50 -13.72 -15.82
N ILE A 602 23.00 -14.73 -16.50
CA ILE A 602 21.88 -14.59 -17.43
C ILE A 602 20.62 -15.02 -16.68
N ALA A 603 19.79 -14.06 -16.30
CA ALA A 603 18.53 -14.28 -15.62
C ALA A 603 17.37 -14.35 -16.61
N PHE A 604 16.40 -15.22 -16.34
CA PHE A 604 15.20 -15.38 -17.17
C PHE A 604 13.96 -14.90 -16.43
N ASN A 605 12.93 -14.54 -17.20
CA ASN A 605 11.57 -14.20 -16.73
C ASN A 605 11.61 -13.24 -15.53
N ARG A 606 12.22 -12.06 -15.69
CA ARG A 606 12.29 -11.03 -14.65
C ARG A 606 11.06 -10.11 -14.69
N PHE A 607 10.61 -9.68 -13.51
CA PHE A 607 9.48 -8.74 -13.39
C PHE A 607 9.81 -7.38 -14.02
N SER A 608 11.05 -6.92 -13.85
CA SER A 608 11.53 -5.62 -14.28
C SER A 608 12.80 -5.81 -15.12
N ARG A 609 13.04 -4.92 -16.09
CA ARG A 609 14.12 -5.01 -17.09
C ARG A 609 15.24 -4.00 -16.79
N PRO A 610 16.41 -4.39 -16.29
CA PRO A 610 17.55 -3.49 -16.37
C PRO A 610 17.83 -3.13 -17.84
N TYR A 611 17.71 -1.85 -18.17
CA TYR A 611 17.93 -1.35 -19.52
C TYR A 611 19.44 -1.25 -19.77
N PHE A 612 19.99 -2.20 -20.52
CA PHE A 612 21.36 -2.13 -21.02
C PHE A 612 21.42 -1.33 -22.32
N GLU A 613 22.23 -0.27 -22.36
CA GLU A 613 22.71 0.26 -23.63
C GLU A 613 23.83 -0.65 -24.14
N ALA A 614 23.87 -0.94 -25.43
CA ALA A 614 24.91 -1.80 -26.03
C ALA A 614 26.34 -1.27 -25.83
N GLN A 615 26.49 -0.03 -25.35
CA GLN A 615 27.77 0.61 -25.01
C GLN A 615 28.27 0.25 -23.59
N ASP A 616 27.42 -0.29 -22.72
CA ASP A 616 27.77 -0.76 -21.37
C ASP A 616 28.25 -2.22 -21.35
N LEU A 617 28.21 -2.89 -22.51
CA LEU A 617 28.92 -4.15 -22.69
C LEU A 617 30.41 -3.85 -22.60
N PRO A 618 31.21 -4.60 -21.80
CA PRO A 618 32.65 -4.51 -21.95
C PRO A 618 32.96 -4.80 -23.41
N LEU A 619 33.51 -3.81 -24.11
CA LEU A 619 34.18 -4.04 -25.39
C LEU A 619 35.11 -5.21 -25.13
N VAL A 620 34.86 -6.35 -25.78
CA VAL A 620 35.83 -7.43 -25.82
C VAL A 620 37.09 -6.82 -26.41
N ARG A 621 38.00 -6.41 -25.53
CA ARG A 621 39.32 -6.01 -25.92
C ARG A 621 39.95 -7.33 -26.35
N GLU A 622 40.14 -7.49 -27.66
CA GLU A 622 41.03 -8.50 -28.19
C GLU A 622 42.42 -8.24 -27.59
N GLU A 623 42.68 -8.76 -26.40
CA GLU A 623 44.03 -8.92 -25.90
C GLU A 623 44.62 -10.14 -26.60
N THR A 624 45.32 -9.83 -27.69
CA THR A 624 46.30 -10.68 -28.32
C THR A 624 47.34 -11.12 -27.29
N THR A 625 47.25 -12.33 -26.75
CA THR A 625 48.45 -13.08 -26.32
C THR A 625 48.21 -14.60 -26.36
N TYR A 626 49.07 -15.28 -27.12
CA TYR A 626 49.20 -16.73 -27.23
C TYR A 626 49.29 -17.44 -25.86
N SER A 627 48.49 -18.50 -25.67
CA SER A 627 49.00 -19.78 -25.15
C SER A 627 48.06 -20.93 -25.50
N GLN A 628 48.67 -22.04 -25.94
CA GLN A 628 48.03 -23.26 -26.42
C GLN A 628 47.26 -23.98 -25.30
N GLY A 629 46.04 -24.45 -25.60
CA GLY A 629 45.29 -25.35 -24.73
C GLY A 629 43.79 -25.31 -25.03
N GLY A 630 43.31 -26.24 -25.86
CA GLY A 630 41.95 -26.23 -26.39
C GLY A 630 40.85 -26.39 -25.34
N VAL A 631 39.91 -25.45 -25.35
CA VAL A 631 38.54 -25.62 -24.86
C VAL A 631 37.62 -24.94 -25.88
N ARG A 632 36.67 -25.71 -26.40
CA ARG A 632 35.74 -25.30 -27.47
C ARG A 632 34.59 -24.48 -26.87
N TYR A 633 34.37 -23.25 -27.35
CA TYR A 633 33.37 -22.32 -26.80
C TYR A 633 31.96 -22.52 -27.41
N PRO A 634 30.88 -22.05 -26.76
CA PRO A 634 29.48 -22.25 -27.18
C PRO A 634 29.07 -21.60 -28.52
N MET A 635 29.93 -20.77 -29.13
CA MET A 635 29.68 -20.18 -30.45
C MET A 635 29.74 -21.22 -31.57
N ASP A 636 30.58 -22.25 -31.42
CA ASP A 636 30.71 -23.34 -32.39
C ASP A 636 29.39 -24.13 -32.53
N VAL A 637 28.60 -24.25 -31.46
CA VAL A 637 27.32 -24.99 -31.45
C VAL A 637 26.19 -24.21 -32.14
N LEU A 638 26.29 -22.87 -32.15
CA LEU A 638 25.35 -22.00 -32.86
C LEU A 638 25.69 -21.89 -34.35
N GLU A 639 26.98 -21.92 -34.71
CA GLU A 639 27.41 -22.00 -36.10
C GLU A 639 27.12 -23.37 -36.72
N GLU A 640 27.35 -24.47 -36.01
CA GLU A 640 27.05 -25.82 -36.49
C GLU A 640 25.53 -26.03 -36.67
N LYS A 641 24.68 -25.42 -35.83
CA LYS A 641 23.22 -25.39 -36.02
C LYS A 641 22.78 -24.48 -37.17
N ARG A 642 23.47 -23.36 -37.42
CA ARG A 642 23.20 -22.47 -38.56
C ARG A 642 23.61 -23.10 -39.88
N GLU A 643 24.71 -23.86 -39.91
CA GLU A 643 25.16 -24.62 -41.07
C GLU A 643 24.26 -25.84 -41.33
N ALA A 644 23.83 -26.54 -40.28
CA ALA A 644 22.84 -27.62 -40.39
C ALA A 644 21.47 -27.10 -40.89
N GLN A 645 21.05 -25.89 -40.51
CA GLN A 645 19.84 -25.24 -41.05
C GLN A 645 20.00 -24.77 -42.51
N ARG A 646 21.20 -24.31 -42.91
CA ARG A 646 21.50 -23.98 -44.32
C ARG A 646 21.56 -25.22 -45.22
N ALA A 647 21.93 -26.38 -44.67
CA ALA A 647 22.02 -27.64 -45.42
C ALA A 647 20.66 -28.33 -45.66
N LEU A 648 19.58 -27.94 -44.97
CA LEU A 648 18.30 -28.68 -44.93
C LEU A 648 17.07 -27.96 -45.53
N GLY A 649 17.20 -26.80 -46.17
CA GLY A 649 16.01 -26.14 -46.74
C GLY A 649 16.33 -25.06 -47.78
N GLY A 650 15.94 -25.33 -49.03
CA GLY A 650 16.16 -24.47 -50.18
C GLY A 650 15.48 -23.10 -50.13
N GLY A 651 16.13 -22.15 -50.81
CA GLY A 651 15.79 -20.76 -51.10
C GLY A 651 14.39 -20.22 -50.78
N VAL A 652 14.35 -19.23 -49.88
CA VAL A 652 13.49 -18.04 -50.00
C VAL A 652 14.30 -16.83 -49.54
N THR A 653 14.55 -15.90 -50.46
CA THR A 653 15.13 -14.58 -50.20
C THR A 653 14.16 -13.72 -49.40
N TYR A 654 14.54 -13.27 -48.19
CA TYR A 654 13.92 -12.11 -47.53
C TYR A 654 14.82 -10.90 -47.73
N ALA A 655 14.43 -10.02 -48.64
CA ALA A 655 14.97 -8.67 -48.74
C ALA A 655 14.50 -7.85 -47.53
N SER A 656 15.43 -7.17 -46.85
CA SER A 656 15.12 -6.21 -45.79
C SER A 656 14.23 -5.08 -46.35
N PRO A 657 13.15 -4.66 -45.65
CA PRO A 657 12.40 -3.49 -46.05
C PRO A 657 13.23 -2.21 -45.80
N PRO A 658 13.15 -1.19 -46.68
CA PRO A 658 13.90 0.05 -46.53
C PRO A 658 13.36 0.91 -45.38
N VAL A 659 14.28 1.50 -44.63
CA VAL A 659 14.04 2.47 -43.55
C VAL A 659 13.42 3.76 -44.12
N PRO A 660 12.28 4.25 -43.60
CA PRO A 660 11.75 5.56 -44.02
C PRO A 660 12.56 6.71 -43.39
N PRO A 661 12.76 7.84 -44.10
CA PRO A 661 13.48 8.98 -43.57
C PRO A 661 12.65 9.74 -42.52
N LEU A 662 13.34 10.25 -41.51
CA LEU A 662 12.81 11.14 -40.45
C LEU A 662 12.23 12.43 -41.07
N PRO A 663 11.05 12.92 -40.63
CA PRO A 663 10.56 14.23 -41.02
C PRO A 663 11.34 15.34 -40.30
N GLN A 664 11.68 16.38 -41.05
CA GLN A 664 12.15 17.69 -40.55
C GLN A 664 11.06 18.44 -39.79
#